data_AF-A0A949RAD2-F1
#
_entry.id   AF-A0A949RAD2-F1
#
_cell.length_a   1.000
_cell.length_b   1.000
_cell.length_c   1.000
_cell.angle_alpha   90.00
_cell.angle_beta   90.00
_cell.angle_gamma   90.00
#
_symmetry.space_group_name_H-M   'P 1'
#
loop_
_entity.id
_entity.type
_entity.pdbx_description
1 polymer ?
#
loop_
_entity_poly.entity_id
_entity_poly.type
_entity_poly.pdbx_seq_one_letter_code
_entity_poly.pdbx_strand_id
1 'polypeptide(L)'
;MTTATTWYSDLLDGDGLGDPGSPLMACAQPPGYVADNTDLCPAVSGTVGSACDDGDACTINDVLDGACNCAGTFQDSDGDTVCDANDNCPMVPGQVGSPCDDGDDCTINDVLDGTCNCAGTPSPDTDGDGACDADDGCPNDPNKTWEGVCGCGNPDVDGDGDTVMDCLDGCPTDPNKFEPGVCGCGVPDTDTDGDSVLDCNDLCPLDPLKTAPGSCGCGHAEPGTACDDGDPNTGNDTVNANCQCLGQPLDCAGTPGGPALPGTPCDDLDPGTANDVYDANCTCAGTPTSQSVALVLDTDDDGDQTSWEIIPQGGGTPLCSGANYPNNSTVTLSCPLADGCYELRVMDSFGDGMTIGGYLLRDAQNQRIIDNTGNGDFGTLSQIANNGGFCLPLGTDHVRPSRCDLENLLPTDWTAAQENPAVSAQFGQGDQSDDGYQFWFFDPNGTYSRRILVTHANSDPTFPYGPARCSHLRFTSMVTSPLPHNTLLNVRVRARVNGSYAPFGPACRLRIDPVAQCPTTQLVDDINSPLHSCGITNVLLDGSQYLHAQYVGNAVTYQWEFDDINSAYLRRIAAGSSALHLSAWATLPLQYNTSYSVRVRVSYDGGANWCPWGAACTITTAPLPPGQGQGRGLQALPADEPATFQLWPNPNRGDRVNVLADGLPLEAGSAELALVDLAGRIVIAQQVPVTDGTVQYVLDLQGRAVPGLYTVVLRTQDSERALRLVVQ
;
A
#
# COMPACT_ATOMS: atom_id res chain seq x y z
N MET A 1 48.59 -59.82 57.79
CA MET A 1 47.26 -59.97 57.19
C MET A 1 47.45 -60.58 55.82
N THR A 2 46.74 -61.66 55.46
CA THR A 2 46.75 -62.25 54.10
C THR A 2 45.62 -61.64 53.26
N THR A 3 45.88 -61.32 51.98
CA THR A 3 44.95 -60.72 51.00
C THR A 3 44.17 -61.79 50.21
N ALA A 4 42.91 -61.52 49.82
CA ALA A 4 42.03 -62.45 49.07
C ALA A 4 42.14 -62.29 47.53
N THR A 5 41.87 -63.37 46.76
CA THR A 5 41.90 -63.46 45.26
C THR A 5 40.51 -63.85 44.70
N THR A 6 40.17 -63.43 43.47
CA THR A 6 38.92 -63.76 42.76
C THR A 6 39.09 -65.00 41.86
N TRP A 7 38.10 -65.91 41.85
CA TRP A 7 38.05 -67.15 41.06
C TRP A 7 36.73 -67.25 40.27
N TYR A 8 36.70 -67.96 39.13
CA TYR A 8 35.55 -68.06 38.21
C TYR A 8 35.01 -69.48 38.11
N SER A 9 33.68 -69.63 38.06
CA SER A 9 33.03 -70.94 38.12
C SER A 9 33.30 -71.76 36.86
N ASP A 10 33.81 -72.98 37.01
CA ASP A 10 33.97 -73.95 35.92
C ASP A 10 33.27 -75.25 36.37
N LEU A 11 31.94 -75.22 36.35
CA LEU A 11 31.09 -76.28 36.90
C LEU A 11 30.13 -76.88 35.87
N LEU A 12 30.02 -76.29 34.68
CA LEU A 12 29.01 -76.68 33.69
C LEU A 12 29.57 -77.75 32.74
N ASP A 13 30.74 -77.54 32.17
CA ASP A 13 31.43 -78.48 31.30
C ASP A 13 32.82 -78.91 31.82
N GLY A 14 33.42 -78.15 32.74
CA GLY A 14 34.61 -78.59 33.48
C GLY A 14 35.87 -78.63 32.63
N ASP A 15 35.93 -77.81 31.58
CA ASP A 15 36.98 -77.86 30.56
C ASP A 15 38.27 -77.12 30.95
N GLY A 16 38.25 -76.47 32.12
CA GLY A 16 39.37 -75.72 32.68
C GLY A 16 39.31 -74.22 32.41
N LEU A 17 38.30 -73.73 31.67
CA LEU A 17 38.01 -72.31 31.46
C LEU A 17 36.83 -71.90 32.35
N GLY A 18 36.99 -70.82 33.11
CA GLY A 18 35.97 -70.39 34.06
C GLY A 18 35.03 -69.35 33.46
N ASP A 19 33.77 -69.36 33.88
CA ASP A 19 32.77 -68.36 33.50
C ASP A 19 33.12 -66.98 34.10
N PRO A 20 33.52 -65.98 33.29
CA PRO A 20 33.80 -64.63 33.77
C PRO A 20 32.60 -63.96 34.45
N GLY A 21 31.38 -64.38 34.15
CA GLY A 21 30.13 -63.88 34.75
C GLY A 21 29.90 -64.32 36.20
N SER A 22 30.64 -65.32 36.71
CA SER A 22 30.40 -65.93 38.03
C SER A 22 31.64 -65.90 38.96
N PRO A 23 32.06 -64.71 39.46
CA PRO A 23 33.26 -64.58 40.30
C PRO A 23 33.02 -64.79 41.82
N LEU A 24 34.00 -65.40 42.51
CA LEU A 24 34.03 -65.58 43.97
C LEU A 24 35.38 -65.19 44.58
N MET A 25 35.38 -64.33 45.62
CA MET A 25 36.60 -63.95 46.35
C MET A 25 36.87 -64.86 47.55
N ALA A 26 38.05 -65.47 47.58
CA ALA A 26 38.51 -66.30 48.68
C ALA A 26 40.04 -66.26 48.82
N CYS A 27 40.56 -66.54 50.01
CA CYS A 27 42.01 -66.56 50.26
C CYS A 27 42.70 -67.84 49.72
N ALA A 28 41.92 -68.87 49.39
CA ALA A 28 42.37 -70.09 48.73
C ALA A 28 41.30 -70.48 47.69
N GLN A 29 41.71 -71.22 46.66
CA GLN A 29 40.83 -71.64 45.56
C GLN A 29 39.62 -72.44 46.07
N PRO A 30 38.39 -71.98 45.79
CA PRO A 30 37.19 -72.77 46.00
C PRO A 30 37.16 -73.97 45.04
N PRO A 31 36.72 -75.16 45.48
CA PRO A 31 36.49 -76.29 44.57
C PRO A 31 35.49 -75.91 43.46
N GLY A 32 35.80 -76.27 42.21
CA GLY A 32 34.94 -75.98 41.06
C GLY A 32 35.10 -74.59 40.47
N TYR A 33 36.13 -73.84 40.88
CA TYR A 33 36.44 -72.55 40.30
C TYR A 33 37.88 -72.56 39.78
N VAL A 34 38.13 -71.93 38.63
CA VAL A 34 39.45 -71.76 38.00
C VAL A 34 39.82 -70.28 37.92
N ALA A 35 41.09 -69.99 37.63
CA ALA A 35 41.57 -68.61 37.52
C ALA A 35 41.38 -68.02 36.11
N ASP A 36 41.32 -68.87 35.08
CA ASP A 36 41.09 -68.45 33.70
C ASP A 36 39.61 -68.10 33.52
N ASN A 37 39.34 -66.98 32.86
CA ASN A 37 38.00 -66.44 32.71
C ASN A 37 37.61 -66.21 31.24
N THR A 38 38.26 -66.93 30.33
CA THR A 38 38.10 -66.75 28.89
C THR A 38 36.98 -67.58 28.29
N ASP A 39 36.21 -68.30 29.11
CA ASP A 39 35.10 -69.09 28.62
C ASP A 39 33.93 -68.20 28.17
N LEU A 40 33.67 -68.20 26.86
CA LEU A 40 32.56 -67.49 26.22
C LEU A 40 31.42 -68.43 25.81
N CYS A 41 31.61 -69.76 25.92
CA CYS A 41 30.58 -70.77 25.68
C CYS A 41 30.48 -71.71 26.90
N PRO A 42 30.05 -71.25 28.10
CA PRO A 42 30.24 -71.98 29.36
C PRO A 42 29.45 -73.30 29.53
N ALA A 43 28.82 -73.79 28.47
CA ALA A 43 28.04 -75.02 28.47
C ALA A 43 28.47 -76.01 27.37
N VAL A 44 29.43 -75.65 26.51
CA VAL A 44 29.89 -76.47 25.38
C VAL A 44 31.41 -76.43 25.34
N SER A 45 32.04 -77.60 25.42
CA SER A 45 33.49 -77.71 25.46
C SER A 45 34.17 -77.09 24.24
N GLY A 46 35.17 -76.24 24.49
CA GLY A 46 35.96 -75.58 23.45
C GLY A 46 35.51 -74.16 23.15
N THR A 47 36.20 -73.51 22.20
CA THR A 47 35.93 -72.10 21.86
C THR A 47 35.38 -71.96 20.45
N VAL A 48 34.72 -70.82 20.21
CA VAL A 48 34.27 -70.40 18.88
C VAL A 48 35.38 -70.59 17.84
N GLY A 49 35.05 -71.28 16.74
CA GLY A 49 35.96 -71.68 15.66
C GLY A 49 36.50 -73.12 15.76
N SER A 50 36.16 -73.86 16.82
CA SER A 50 36.54 -75.26 16.95
C SER A 50 35.74 -76.15 15.97
N ALA A 51 36.36 -77.17 15.40
CA ALA A 51 35.69 -78.09 14.50
C ALA A 51 34.57 -78.87 15.20
N CYS A 52 33.50 -79.15 14.46
CA CYS A 52 32.35 -79.94 14.90
C CYS A 52 31.72 -80.63 13.65
N ASP A 53 30.58 -81.28 13.81
CA ASP A 53 29.84 -81.94 12.72
C ASP A 53 28.34 -81.67 12.89
N ASP A 54 27.66 -81.19 11.85
CA ASP A 54 26.22 -80.87 11.81
C ASP A 54 25.34 -82.01 11.28
N GLY A 55 25.93 -83.01 10.62
CA GLY A 55 25.28 -84.23 10.13
C GLY A 55 24.58 -84.17 8.76
N ASP A 56 24.70 -83.08 7.97
CA ASP A 56 24.14 -82.99 6.61
C ASP A 56 25.15 -83.43 5.52
N ALA A 57 24.73 -84.35 4.63
CA ALA A 57 25.59 -84.88 3.57
C ALA A 57 25.75 -83.92 2.37
N CYS A 58 24.91 -82.90 2.26
CA CYS A 58 25.03 -81.87 1.23
C CYS A 58 26.01 -80.77 1.62
N THR A 59 26.43 -80.69 2.89
CA THR A 59 27.38 -79.72 3.41
C THR A 59 28.74 -80.35 3.71
N ILE A 60 29.79 -79.53 3.60
CA ILE A 60 31.16 -79.93 3.96
C ILE A 60 31.85 -78.85 4.82
N ASN A 61 32.81 -79.28 5.66
CA ASN A 61 33.71 -78.49 6.51
C ASN A 61 33.10 -77.70 7.70
N ASP A 62 32.49 -78.40 8.68
CA ASP A 62 31.71 -77.75 9.75
C ASP A 62 32.55 -77.26 10.96
N VAL A 63 32.16 -76.10 11.53
CA VAL A 63 32.82 -75.48 12.71
C VAL A 63 31.84 -74.77 13.67
N LEU A 64 32.22 -74.64 14.95
CA LEU A 64 31.46 -73.95 16.01
C LEU A 64 31.47 -72.44 15.78
N ASP A 65 30.30 -71.84 15.66
CA ASP A 65 30.13 -70.41 15.40
C ASP A 65 30.12 -69.53 16.67
N GLY A 66 30.00 -68.21 16.50
CA GLY A 66 29.99 -67.23 17.59
C GLY A 66 28.79 -67.29 18.54
N ALA A 67 27.80 -68.14 18.23
CA ALA A 67 26.67 -68.48 19.09
C ALA A 67 26.76 -69.92 19.62
N CYS A 68 27.91 -70.57 19.43
CA CYS A 68 28.23 -71.94 19.83
C CYS A 68 27.42 -73.04 19.10
N ASN A 69 26.99 -72.84 17.83
CA ASN A 69 26.34 -73.85 16.97
C ASN A 69 27.31 -74.43 15.92
N CYS A 70 27.05 -75.65 15.42
CA CYS A 70 27.86 -76.27 14.35
C CYS A 70 27.21 -76.15 12.95
N ALA A 71 27.94 -75.72 11.91
CA ALA A 71 27.43 -75.62 10.53
C ALA A 71 28.51 -75.69 9.41
N GLY A 72 28.16 -76.24 8.22
CA GLY A 72 28.99 -76.38 7.00
C GLY A 72 28.55 -75.61 5.72
N THR A 73 29.15 -75.94 4.54
CA THR A 73 28.89 -75.28 3.23
C THR A 73 28.36 -76.25 2.14
N PHE A 74 27.33 -75.87 1.36
CA PHE A 74 26.64 -76.69 0.33
C PHE A 74 27.37 -76.84 -1.03
N GLN A 75 27.25 -77.99 -1.73
CA GLN A 75 27.90 -78.28 -3.03
C GLN A 75 26.97 -78.81 -4.16
N ASP A 76 27.03 -78.19 -5.35
CA ASP A 76 26.31 -78.52 -6.61
C ASP A 76 27.15 -77.99 -7.82
N SER A 77 27.57 -78.87 -8.73
CA SER A 77 28.62 -78.63 -9.75
C SER A 77 28.11 -78.11 -11.08
N ASP A 78 26.98 -78.60 -11.58
CA ASP A 78 26.36 -78.09 -12.81
C ASP A 78 25.21 -77.10 -12.53
N GLY A 79 24.85 -76.95 -11.25
CA GLY A 79 23.99 -75.89 -10.76
C GLY A 79 22.52 -76.11 -11.09
N ASP A 80 22.12 -77.36 -11.35
CA ASP A 80 20.75 -77.72 -11.68
C ASP A 80 19.83 -77.84 -10.45
N THR A 81 20.37 -77.51 -9.26
CA THR A 81 19.76 -77.52 -7.93
C THR A 81 19.67 -78.89 -7.26
N VAL A 82 20.06 -79.95 -7.96
CA VAL A 82 20.31 -81.26 -7.36
C VAL A 82 21.79 -81.31 -6.97
N CYS A 83 22.08 -81.55 -5.70
CA CYS A 83 23.47 -81.65 -5.28
C CYS A 83 24.18 -82.83 -5.97
N ASP A 84 25.49 -82.69 -6.18
CA ASP A 84 26.33 -83.68 -6.88
C ASP A 84 26.13 -85.12 -6.38
N ALA A 85 25.89 -85.29 -5.09
CA ALA A 85 25.71 -86.60 -4.47
C ALA A 85 24.44 -87.33 -4.95
N ASN A 86 23.46 -86.61 -5.49
CA ASN A 86 22.12 -87.09 -5.84
C ASN A 86 21.77 -86.97 -7.34
N ASP A 87 22.68 -86.49 -8.18
CA ASP A 87 22.42 -86.26 -9.61
C ASP A 87 22.87 -87.43 -10.53
N ASN A 88 22.16 -87.67 -11.65
CA ASN A 88 22.41 -88.75 -12.62
C ASN A 88 23.04 -88.30 -13.96
N CYS A 89 23.08 -87.00 -14.25
CA CYS A 89 24.01 -86.42 -15.21
C CYS A 89 24.80 -85.28 -14.52
N PRO A 90 25.68 -85.55 -13.52
CA PRO A 90 26.25 -84.55 -12.57
C PRO A 90 27.09 -83.40 -13.15
N MET A 91 27.23 -83.35 -14.47
CA MET A 91 28.06 -82.39 -15.19
C MET A 91 27.29 -81.73 -16.36
N VAL A 92 26.03 -82.11 -16.58
CA VAL A 92 25.18 -81.61 -17.65
C VAL A 92 23.82 -81.33 -17.04
N PRO A 93 23.41 -80.04 -16.95
CA PRO A 93 22.21 -79.67 -16.23
C PRO A 93 20.97 -80.47 -16.65
N GLY A 94 20.28 -81.06 -15.68
CA GLY A 94 19.12 -81.90 -15.89
C GLY A 94 19.43 -83.40 -15.85
N GLN A 95 18.44 -84.22 -16.20
CA GLN A 95 18.51 -85.66 -16.04
C GLN A 95 18.23 -86.37 -17.36
N VAL A 96 18.56 -87.66 -17.46
CA VAL A 96 18.21 -88.46 -18.64
C VAL A 96 16.71 -88.36 -18.98
N GLY A 97 16.39 -88.10 -20.25
CA GLY A 97 15.05 -87.82 -20.74
C GLY A 97 14.64 -86.35 -20.64
N SER A 98 15.47 -85.49 -20.05
CA SER A 98 15.29 -84.04 -20.14
C SER A 98 15.37 -83.59 -21.60
N PRO A 99 14.58 -82.58 -21.98
CA PRO A 99 14.67 -81.98 -23.31
C PRO A 99 16.06 -81.35 -23.53
N CYS A 100 16.54 -81.42 -24.76
CA CYS A 100 17.78 -80.79 -25.21
C CYS A 100 17.60 -80.32 -26.66
N ASP A 101 18.65 -79.84 -27.33
CA ASP A 101 18.66 -79.43 -28.74
C ASP A 101 19.93 -79.96 -29.42
N ASP A 102 19.81 -80.67 -30.55
CA ASP A 102 20.92 -81.25 -31.32
C ASP A 102 21.48 -80.34 -32.44
N GLY A 103 20.80 -79.23 -32.73
CA GLY A 103 21.20 -78.20 -33.68
C GLY A 103 20.90 -78.49 -35.16
N ASP A 104 20.06 -79.48 -35.49
CA ASP A 104 19.53 -79.71 -36.85
C ASP A 104 18.04 -79.31 -36.94
N ASP A 105 17.77 -78.18 -37.59
CA ASP A 105 16.43 -77.58 -37.73
C ASP A 105 15.44 -78.47 -38.52
N CYS A 106 15.93 -79.37 -39.39
CA CYS A 106 15.06 -80.34 -40.06
C CYS A 106 14.77 -81.57 -39.17
N THR A 107 15.13 -81.55 -37.88
CA THR A 107 14.73 -82.54 -36.87
C THR A 107 13.96 -81.94 -35.69
N ILE A 108 13.09 -82.73 -35.07
CA ILE A 108 12.21 -82.32 -33.96
C ILE A 108 12.14 -83.37 -32.85
N ASN A 109 11.82 -82.91 -31.63
CA ASN A 109 11.65 -83.68 -30.37
C ASN A 109 12.94 -84.24 -29.75
N ASP A 110 13.88 -83.35 -29.48
CA ASP A 110 15.21 -83.69 -29.00
C ASP A 110 15.25 -83.93 -27.47
N VAL A 111 15.86 -85.04 -27.04
CA VAL A 111 15.96 -85.43 -25.61
C VAL A 111 17.31 -86.04 -25.25
N LEU A 112 17.74 -85.83 -24.00
CA LEU A 112 18.95 -86.44 -23.44
C LEU A 112 18.76 -87.95 -23.35
N ASP A 113 19.56 -88.67 -24.12
CA ASP A 113 19.52 -90.13 -24.14
C ASP A 113 20.20 -90.75 -22.90
N GLY A 114 20.22 -92.09 -22.82
CA GLY A 114 20.81 -92.82 -21.69
C GLY A 114 22.33 -92.65 -21.53
N THR A 115 22.98 -91.89 -22.40
CA THR A 115 24.38 -91.50 -22.32
C THR A 115 24.58 -89.99 -22.15
N CYS A 116 23.49 -89.26 -21.85
CA CYS A 116 23.42 -87.81 -21.74
C CYS A 116 23.81 -87.08 -23.07
N ASN A 117 23.48 -87.64 -24.26
CA ASN A 117 23.61 -86.97 -25.58
C ASN A 117 22.25 -86.52 -26.13
N CYS A 118 22.23 -85.53 -27.03
CA CYS A 118 21.00 -84.97 -27.61
C CYS A 118 20.73 -85.41 -29.06
N ALA A 119 19.50 -85.79 -29.43
CA ALA A 119 19.11 -86.19 -30.81
C ALA A 119 17.58 -86.13 -31.11
N GLY A 120 17.19 -85.80 -32.37
CA GLY A 120 15.79 -85.62 -32.86
C GLY A 120 15.24 -86.54 -33.99
N THR A 121 14.10 -86.16 -34.62
CA THR A 121 13.38 -86.88 -35.73
C THR A 121 12.98 -86.00 -36.94
N PRO A 122 12.95 -86.46 -38.22
CA PRO A 122 12.81 -85.56 -39.40
C PRO A 122 11.47 -84.78 -39.57
N SER A 123 11.56 -83.54 -40.12
CA SER A 123 10.46 -82.57 -40.32
C SER A 123 9.81 -82.59 -41.76
N PRO A 124 8.56 -82.06 -41.98
CA PRO A 124 7.84 -82.06 -43.28
C PRO A 124 8.31 -81.02 -44.33
N ASP A 125 7.78 -81.08 -45.57
CA ASP A 125 7.93 -80.12 -46.71
C ASP A 125 6.53 -79.94 -47.35
N THR A 126 5.95 -78.74 -47.21
CA THR A 126 4.51 -78.47 -47.38
C THR A 126 4.09 -78.12 -48.81
N ASP A 127 4.87 -77.35 -49.57
CA ASP A 127 4.53 -76.95 -50.95
C ASP A 127 5.32 -77.69 -52.04
N GLY A 128 6.33 -78.47 -51.64
CA GLY A 128 7.04 -79.42 -52.49
C GLY A 128 8.01 -78.76 -53.47
N ASP A 129 8.53 -77.58 -53.13
CA ASP A 129 9.55 -76.89 -53.92
C ASP A 129 10.99 -77.41 -53.67
N GLY A 130 11.17 -78.20 -52.62
CA GLY A 130 12.38 -78.95 -52.30
C GLY A 130 13.13 -78.54 -51.01
N ALA A 131 12.64 -77.56 -50.24
CA ALA A 131 13.13 -77.23 -48.89
C ALA A 131 12.22 -77.81 -47.78
N CYS A 132 12.78 -78.27 -46.65
CA CYS A 132 11.95 -78.69 -45.50
C CYS A 132 11.24 -77.47 -44.92
N ASP A 133 10.05 -77.61 -44.34
CA ASP A 133 9.26 -76.49 -43.81
C ASP A 133 10.04 -75.60 -42.83
N ALA A 134 11.04 -76.18 -42.14
CA ALA A 134 11.91 -75.45 -41.21
C ALA A 134 12.97 -74.60 -41.92
N ASP A 135 13.40 -74.99 -43.13
CA ASP A 135 14.45 -74.35 -43.93
C ASP A 135 13.90 -73.58 -45.14
N ASP A 136 12.58 -73.61 -45.37
CA ASP A 136 11.93 -72.88 -46.43
C ASP A 136 11.48 -71.48 -45.94
N GLY A 137 11.97 -70.44 -46.60
CA GLY A 137 11.55 -69.06 -46.31
C GLY A 137 10.11 -68.76 -46.73
N CYS A 138 9.53 -69.59 -47.59
CA CYS A 138 8.14 -69.50 -48.02
C CYS A 138 7.46 -70.87 -48.10
N PRO A 139 7.18 -71.54 -46.96
CA PRO A 139 6.72 -72.94 -46.91
C PRO A 139 5.38 -73.27 -47.62
N ASN A 140 4.74 -72.28 -48.25
CA ASN A 140 3.47 -72.41 -48.95
C ASN A 140 3.46 -71.73 -50.34
N ASP A 141 4.57 -71.10 -50.78
CA ASP A 141 4.67 -70.50 -52.12
C ASP A 141 5.64 -71.31 -53.01
N PRO A 142 5.10 -72.18 -53.89
CA PRO A 142 5.93 -73.09 -54.68
C PRO A 142 6.80 -72.39 -55.75
N ASN A 143 6.74 -71.06 -55.87
CA ASN A 143 7.56 -70.29 -56.79
C ASN A 143 8.74 -69.58 -56.12
N LYS A 144 8.85 -69.64 -54.79
CA LYS A 144 9.88 -68.98 -54.01
C LYS A 144 10.32 -69.89 -52.87
N THR A 145 11.58 -70.33 -52.88
CA THR A 145 12.21 -70.98 -51.71
C THR A 145 12.78 -69.94 -50.71
N TRP A 146 12.60 -68.65 -50.99
CA TRP A 146 13.16 -67.53 -50.23
C TRP A 146 12.21 -66.33 -50.29
N GLU A 147 11.97 -65.67 -49.16
CA GLU A 147 11.01 -64.58 -48.99
C GLU A 147 11.19 -63.43 -49.99
N GLY A 148 12.44 -63.12 -50.37
CA GLY A 148 12.74 -62.01 -51.28
C GLY A 148 12.42 -60.67 -50.64
N VAL A 149 12.38 -59.60 -51.43
CA VAL A 149 12.12 -58.24 -50.92
C VAL A 149 10.63 -58.03 -50.70
N CYS A 150 9.79 -58.62 -51.56
CA CYS A 150 8.34 -58.52 -51.52
C CYS A 150 7.65 -59.56 -50.64
N GLY A 151 8.41 -60.43 -49.97
CA GLY A 151 7.86 -61.59 -49.26
C GLY A 151 7.30 -62.66 -50.22
N CYS A 152 6.74 -63.70 -49.62
CA CYS A 152 6.11 -64.82 -50.33
C CYS A 152 4.78 -64.39 -50.99
N GLY A 153 4.47 -64.94 -52.15
CA GLY A 153 3.23 -64.70 -52.88
C GLY A 153 3.19 -63.45 -53.76
N ASN A 154 4.18 -62.55 -53.67
CA ASN A 154 4.31 -61.35 -54.50
C ASN A 154 5.59 -61.41 -55.35
N PRO A 155 5.53 -61.09 -56.66
CA PRO A 155 6.72 -61.08 -57.50
C PRO A 155 7.61 -59.86 -57.18
N ASP A 156 8.93 -60.07 -57.13
CA ASP A 156 9.92 -58.99 -57.02
C ASP A 156 10.11 -58.32 -58.40
N VAL A 157 9.17 -57.44 -58.78
CA VAL A 157 9.19 -56.63 -60.03
C VAL A 157 9.09 -55.12 -59.75
N ASP A 158 9.77 -54.31 -60.56
CA ASP A 158 9.76 -52.85 -60.55
C ASP A 158 9.06 -52.36 -61.84
N GLY A 159 7.85 -51.80 -61.67
CA GLY A 159 6.87 -51.57 -62.72
C GLY A 159 7.07 -50.29 -63.51
N ASP A 160 7.61 -49.23 -62.90
CA ASP A 160 7.89 -47.95 -63.55
C ASP A 160 9.38 -47.63 -63.74
N GLY A 161 10.26 -48.45 -63.15
CA GLY A 161 11.70 -48.41 -63.36
C GLY A 161 12.42 -47.39 -62.49
N ASP A 162 11.83 -46.97 -61.37
CA ASP A 162 12.43 -46.01 -60.44
C ASP A 162 13.41 -46.64 -59.43
N THR A 163 13.64 -47.95 -59.55
CA THR A 163 14.49 -48.82 -58.73
C THR A 163 13.88 -49.30 -57.41
N VAL A 164 12.65 -48.92 -57.09
CA VAL A 164 11.86 -49.47 -55.98
C VAL A 164 10.90 -50.53 -56.49
N MET A 165 10.87 -51.68 -55.81
CA MET A 165 10.04 -52.81 -56.23
C MET A 165 8.56 -52.50 -55.96
N ASP A 166 7.64 -52.89 -56.84
CA ASP A 166 6.20 -52.54 -56.79
C ASP A 166 5.54 -52.79 -55.42
N CYS A 167 5.99 -53.80 -54.70
CA CYS A 167 5.46 -54.18 -53.40
C CYS A 167 5.91 -53.27 -52.24
N LEU A 168 7.03 -52.56 -52.42
CA LEU A 168 7.60 -51.60 -51.48
C LEU A 168 7.47 -50.16 -51.98
N ASP A 169 7.04 -50.00 -53.23
CA ASP A 169 6.79 -48.71 -53.82
C ASP A 169 5.39 -48.21 -53.44
N GLY A 170 5.33 -47.06 -52.79
CA GLY A 170 4.05 -46.42 -52.48
C GLY A 170 3.39 -45.77 -53.69
N CYS A 171 4.12 -45.63 -54.80
CA CYS A 171 3.67 -45.14 -56.10
C CYS A 171 4.17 -46.00 -57.28
N PRO A 172 3.71 -47.26 -57.42
CA PRO A 172 4.23 -48.27 -58.38
C PRO A 172 4.14 -47.93 -59.89
N THR A 173 3.75 -46.71 -60.25
CA THR A 173 3.56 -46.25 -61.63
C THR A 173 4.09 -44.83 -61.87
N ASP A 174 4.61 -44.15 -60.84
CA ASP A 174 5.22 -42.81 -60.95
C ASP A 174 6.75 -42.89 -60.82
N PRO A 175 7.49 -42.86 -61.95
CA PRO A 175 8.93 -43.10 -61.95
C PRO A 175 9.77 -42.00 -61.27
N ASN A 176 9.14 -40.96 -60.71
CA ASN A 176 9.81 -39.88 -60.00
C ASN A 176 9.54 -39.90 -58.49
N LYS A 177 8.73 -40.84 -57.99
CA LYS A 177 8.37 -40.95 -56.58
C LYS A 177 8.21 -42.41 -56.16
N PHE A 178 8.94 -42.82 -55.13
CA PHE A 178 8.77 -44.13 -54.48
C PHE A 178 7.87 -44.09 -53.22
N GLU A 179 7.48 -42.89 -52.77
CA GLU A 179 6.46 -42.67 -51.75
C GLU A 179 5.47 -41.60 -52.23
N PRO A 180 4.16 -41.71 -51.91
CA PRO A 180 3.14 -40.74 -52.31
C PRO A 180 3.46 -39.31 -51.88
N GLY A 181 4.24 -39.12 -50.82
CA GLY A 181 4.44 -37.82 -50.23
C GLY A 181 3.10 -37.21 -49.81
N VAL A 182 3.08 -35.89 -49.68
CA VAL A 182 1.93 -35.13 -49.19
C VAL A 182 0.94 -34.84 -50.32
N CYS A 183 1.44 -34.72 -51.56
CA CYS A 183 0.66 -34.47 -52.77
C CYS A 183 0.15 -35.73 -53.47
N GLY A 184 0.52 -36.92 -52.99
CA GLY A 184 0.23 -38.18 -53.66
C GLY A 184 1.15 -38.47 -54.85
N CYS A 185 0.91 -39.61 -55.50
CA CYS A 185 1.63 -40.03 -56.70
C CYS A 185 1.24 -39.18 -57.92
N GLY A 186 2.20 -38.84 -58.78
CA GLY A 186 2.01 -38.10 -60.03
C GLY A 186 2.00 -36.58 -59.89
N VAL A 187 2.08 -36.04 -58.67
CA VAL A 187 2.12 -34.59 -58.39
C VAL A 187 3.36 -34.27 -57.54
N PRO A 188 4.31 -33.46 -58.02
CA PRO A 188 5.51 -33.12 -57.25
C PRO A 188 5.18 -32.47 -55.90
N ASP A 189 5.87 -32.88 -54.83
CA ASP A 189 5.87 -32.16 -53.55
C ASP A 189 6.79 -30.93 -53.67
N THR A 190 6.41 -30.00 -54.54
CA THR A 190 7.09 -28.70 -54.71
C THR A 190 6.36 -27.65 -53.88
N ASP A 191 7.13 -26.79 -53.24
CA ASP A 191 6.69 -25.55 -52.60
C ASP A 191 7.31 -24.42 -53.43
N THR A 192 6.50 -23.88 -54.35
CA THR A 192 6.99 -22.96 -55.39
C THR A 192 7.40 -21.60 -54.82
N ASP A 193 6.78 -21.15 -53.73
CA ASP A 193 7.05 -19.84 -53.13
C ASP A 193 7.86 -19.91 -51.82
N GLY A 194 7.99 -21.08 -51.20
CA GLY A 194 8.84 -21.33 -50.05
C GLY A 194 8.16 -21.08 -48.70
N ASP A 195 6.82 -21.10 -48.65
CA ASP A 195 6.06 -20.85 -47.42
C ASP A 195 5.87 -22.07 -46.51
N SER A 196 6.46 -23.20 -46.88
CA SER A 196 6.40 -24.51 -46.25
C SER A 196 5.10 -25.29 -46.44
N VAL A 197 4.17 -24.82 -47.29
CA VAL A 197 3.04 -25.60 -47.80
C VAL A 197 3.26 -25.93 -49.26
N LEU A 198 3.10 -27.22 -49.57
CA LEU A 198 3.32 -27.73 -50.93
C LEU A 198 2.19 -27.30 -51.86
N ASP A 199 2.51 -27.00 -53.11
CA ASP A 199 1.61 -26.44 -54.14
C ASP A 199 0.28 -27.19 -54.29
N CYS A 200 0.26 -28.49 -54.02
CA CYS A 200 -0.94 -29.33 -54.12
C CYS A 200 -1.96 -29.09 -53.00
N ASN A 201 -1.50 -28.61 -51.83
CA ASN A 201 -2.29 -28.32 -50.66
C ASN A 201 -2.31 -26.82 -50.33
N ASP A 202 -1.55 -26.04 -51.09
CA ASP A 202 -1.56 -24.60 -51.06
C ASP A 202 -2.60 -24.07 -52.05
N LEU A 203 -3.56 -23.31 -51.52
CA LEU A 203 -4.57 -22.64 -52.34
C LEU A 203 -4.06 -21.29 -52.89
N CYS A 204 -2.84 -20.90 -52.55
CA CYS A 204 -2.09 -19.72 -52.97
C CYS A 204 -0.61 -20.05 -53.32
N PRO A 205 -0.34 -21.00 -54.25
CA PRO A 205 0.97 -21.62 -54.49
C PRO A 205 2.08 -20.72 -55.09
N LEU A 206 1.89 -19.40 -55.09
CA LEU A 206 2.85 -18.40 -55.54
C LEU A 206 2.98 -17.23 -54.54
N ASP A 207 2.26 -17.28 -53.41
CA ASP A 207 2.27 -16.28 -52.36
C ASP A 207 3.01 -16.83 -51.12
N PRO A 208 4.30 -16.48 -50.92
CA PRO A 208 5.14 -17.03 -49.86
C PRO A 208 4.70 -16.68 -48.42
N LEU A 209 3.61 -15.93 -48.29
CA LEU A 209 3.05 -15.47 -47.03
C LEU A 209 1.66 -16.06 -46.74
N LYS A 210 1.10 -16.86 -47.65
CA LYS A 210 -0.25 -17.42 -47.49
C LYS A 210 -0.39 -18.80 -48.11
N THR A 211 -0.93 -19.69 -47.31
CA THR A 211 -1.27 -21.07 -47.68
C THR A 211 -2.73 -21.24 -48.12
N ALA A 212 -3.53 -20.16 -47.98
CA ALA A 212 -4.93 -20.12 -48.35
C ALA A 212 -5.41 -18.70 -48.74
N PRO A 213 -6.34 -18.56 -49.71
CA PRO A 213 -6.95 -17.30 -50.07
C PRO A 213 -7.63 -16.70 -48.85
N GLY A 214 -7.12 -15.57 -48.38
CA GLY A 214 -7.81 -14.78 -47.37
C GLY A 214 -8.93 -13.95 -47.99
N SER A 215 -9.41 -12.94 -47.25
CA SER A 215 -10.47 -12.05 -47.73
C SER A 215 -10.06 -11.29 -49.00
N CYS A 216 -8.74 -11.16 -49.21
CA CYS A 216 -8.14 -10.50 -50.36
C CYS A 216 -7.50 -11.44 -51.38
N GLY A 217 -7.74 -12.74 -51.27
CA GLY A 217 -7.17 -13.74 -52.15
C GLY A 217 -5.66 -13.92 -51.94
N CYS A 218 -4.98 -14.46 -52.95
CA CYS A 218 -3.54 -14.71 -52.96
C CYS A 218 -2.76 -13.52 -53.52
N GLY A 219 -1.56 -13.26 -53.02
CA GLY A 219 -0.62 -12.23 -53.48
C GLY A 219 -0.95 -10.79 -53.04
N HIS A 220 -1.89 -10.63 -52.10
CA HIS A 220 -2.37 -9.33 -51.60
C HIS A 220 -2.40 -9.34 -50.08
N ALA A 221 -1.98 -8.28 -49.40
CA ALA A 221 -2.00 -8.27 -47.94
C ALA A 221 -3.46 -8.24 -47.40
N GLU A 222 -3.71 -8.84 -46.22
CA GLU A 222 -5.07 -9.02 -45.67
C GLU A 222 -5.62 -7.75 -45.01
N PRO A 223 -6.96 -7.62 -44.85
CA PRO A 223 -7.52 -6.45 -44.18
C PRO A 223 -6.90 -6.23 -42.78
N GLY A 224 -6.33 -5.04 -42.57
CA GLY A 224 -5.60 -4.68 -41.35
C GLY A 224 -4.07 -4.81 -41.42
N THR A 225 -3.49 -5.38 -42.49
CA THR A 225 -2.03 -5.36 -42.69
C THR A 225 -1.55 -3.96 -43.09
N ALA A 226 -0.40 -3.55 -42.56
CA ALA A 226 0.24 -2.29 -42.95
C ALA A 226 0.65 -2.30 -44.44
N CYS A 227 0.44 -1.17 -45.11
CA CYS A 227 0.79 -0.94 -46.51
C CYS A 227 1.17 0.55 -46.70
N ASP A 228 1.42 0.98 -47.94
CA ASP A 228 1.63 2.40 -48.32
C ASP A 228 0.76 2.70 -49.54
N ASP A 229 -0.21 3.60 -49.41
CA ASP A 229 -1.14 3.96 -50.51
C ASP A 229 -0.63 5.09 -51.41
N GLY A 230 0.52 5.67 -51.06
CA GLY A 230 1.19 6.74 -51.80
C GLY A 230 0.49 8.10 -51.73
N ASP A 231 -0.56 8.27 -50.93
CA ASP A 231 -1.19 9.58 -50.69
C ASP A 231 -0.46 10.31 -49.54
N PRO A 232 0.18 11.47 -49.79
CA PRO A 232 0.88 12.21 -48.75
C PRO A 232 -0.03 12.78 -47.65
N ASN A 233 -1.36 12.72 -47.80
CA ASN A 233 -2.34 13.21 -46.82
C ASN A 233 -2.91 12.12 -45.91
N THR A 234 -2.41 10.89 -46.02
CA THR A 234 -2.81 9.75 -45.21
C THR A 234 -1.59 9.07 -44.57
N GLY A 235 -1.83 8.23 -43.57
CA GLY A 235 -0.80 7.37 -42.99
C GLY A 235 -1.42 6.21 -42.20
N ASN A 236 -0.59 5.42 -41.51
CA ASN A 236 -1.03 4.12 -40.94
C ASN A 236 -1.83 3.33 -41.96
N ASP A 237 -1.32 3.25 -43.19
CA ASP A 237 -2.11 2.68 -44.26
C ASP A 237 -2.29 1.21 -44.01
N THR A 238 -3.55 0.80 -44.10
CA THR A 238 -3.94 -0.57 -43.88
C THR A 238 -4.79 -1.03 -45.04
N VAL A 239 -4.65 -2.30 -45.38
CA VAL A 239 -5.53 -2.88 -46.39
C VAL A 239 -6.95 -2.91 -45.82
N ASN A 240 -7.92 -2.38 -46.58
CA ASN A 240 -9.32 -2.35 -46.18
C ASN A 240 -10.05 -3.67 -46.56
N ALA A 241 -11.34 -3.79 -46.20
CA ALA A 241 -12.15 -4.96 -46.53
C ALA A 241 -12.37 -5.21 -48.04
N ASN A 242 -12.07 -4.21 -48.88
CA ASN A 242 -12.11 -4.32 -50.35
C ASN A 242 -10.71 -4.53 -50.95
N CYS A 243 -9.71 -4.83 -50.13
CA CYS A 243 -8.35 -5.19 -50.56
C CYS A 243 -7.60 -4.04 -51.22
N GLN A 244 -7.94 -2.82 -50.81
CA GLN A 244 -7.26 -1.59 -51.23
C GLN A 244 -6.40 -1.12 -50.07
N CYS A 245 -5.15 -0.79 -50.35
CA CYS A 245 -4.36 -0.03 -49.40
C CYS A 245 -4.96 1.36 -49.30
N LEU A 246 -5.50 1.70 -48.13
CA LEU A 246 -5.99 3.03 -47.84
C LEU A 246 -5.40 3.48 -46.51
N GLY A 247 -4.90 4.69 -46.51
CA GLY A 247 -4.44 5.37 -45.34
C GLY A 247 -5.57 5.89 -44.47
N GLN A 248 -5.32 5.93 -43.16
CA GLN A 248 -6.11 6.79 -42.31
C GLN A 248 -5.77 8.24 -42.68
N PRO A 249 -6.77 9.11 -42.89
CA PRO A 249 -6.52 10.53 -43.04
C PRO A 249 -5.60 11.02 -41.92
N LEU A 250 -4.54 11.74 -42.29
CA LEU A 250 -3.75 12.45 -41.31
C LEU A 250 -4.66 13.46 -40.62
N ASP A 251 -4.57 13.50 -39.30
CA ASP A 251 -5.13 14.61 -38.56
C ASP A 251 -4.30 15.89 -38.83
N CYS A 252 -4.77 17.03 -38.34
CA CYS A 252 -4.13 18.31 -38.56
C CYS A 252 -2.75 18.45 -37.87
N ALA A 253 -2.33 17.47 -37.06
CA ALA A 253 -0.98 17.36 -36.50
C ALA A 253 -0.08 16.39 -37.29
N GLY A 254 -0.57 15.85 -38.42
CA GLY A 254 0.16 14.88 -39.23
C GLY A 254 0.18 13.48 -38.62
N THR A 255 -0.67 13.19 -37.64
CA THR A 255 -0.80 11.87 -37.03
C THR A 255 -1.91 11.08 -37.71
N PRO A 256 -1.63 9.89 -38.25
CA PRO A 256 -2.66 9.12 -38.94
C PRO A 256 -3.72 8.60 -37.97
N GLY A 257 -4.98 8.91 -38.27
CA GLY A 257 -6.12 8.59 -37.39
C GLY A 257 -6.08 9.31 -36.03
N GLY A 258 -5.28 10.37 -35.91
CA GLY A 258 -5.12 11.10 -34.67
C GLY A 258 -6.33 11.99 -34.32
N PRO A 259 -6.39 12.50 -33.08
CA PRO A 259 -7.53 13.26 -32.57
C PRO A 259 -7.58 14.73 -33.06
N ALA A 260 -6.56 15.23 -33.76
CA ALA A 260 -6.47 16.64 -34.18
C ALA A 260 -7.29 16.94 -35.45
N LEU A 261 -8.61 16.77 -35.40
CA LEU A 261 -9.51 17.06 -36.52
C LEU A 261 -9.87 18.55 -36.61
N PRO A 262 -10.45 19.02 -37.74
CA PRO A 262 -11.05 20.35 -37.80
C PRO A 262 -12.04 20.58 -36.64
N GLY A 263 -11.81 21.65 -35.87
CA GLY A 263 -12.51 21.96 -34.62
C GLY A 263 -11.79 21.51 -33.34
N THR A 264 -10.72 20.71 -33.44
CA THR A 264 -9.87 20.36 -32.29
C THR A 264 -9.06 21.60 -31.85
N PRO A 265 -8.97 21.88 -30.53
CA PRO A 265 -8.13 22.96 -30.02
C PRO A 265 -6.67 22.84 -30.43
N CYS A 266 -6.05 23.97 -30.75
CA CYS A 266 -4.64 24.09 -31.09
C CYS A 266 -4.08 25.42 -30.53
N ASP A 267 -2.83 25.75 -30.82
CA ASP A 267 -2.21 27.05 -30.48
C ASP A 267 -1.52 27.56 -31.75
N ASP A 268 -2.00 28.69 -32.30
CA ASP A 268 -1.42 29.29 -33.50
C ASP A 268 -0.20 30.18 -33.19
N LEU A 269 0.18 30.27 -31.91
CA LEU A 269 1.23 31.11 -31.35
C LEU A 269 1.06 32.61 -31.64
N ASP A 270 -0.09 33.04 -32.14
CA ASP A 270 -0.42 34.45 -32.29
C ASP A 270 -1.08 34.94 -30.99
N PRO A 271 -0.43 35.84 -30.23
CA PRO A 271 -0.98 36.36 -28.99
C PRO A 271 -2.24 37.24 -29.18
N GLY A 272 -2.64 37.51 -30.43
CA GLY A 272 -3.83 38.27 -30.80
C GLY A 272 -5.07 37.42 -31.11
N THR A 273 -5.04 36.11 -30.95
CA THR A 273 -6.12 35.16 -31.28
C THR A 273 -6.44 34.26 -30.10
N ALA A 274 -7.70 33.85 -29.94
CA ALA A 274 -8.19 32.95 -28.89
C ALA A 274 -9.17 31.92 -29.43
N ASN A 275 -9.34 30.83 -28.67
CA ASN A 275 -10.12 29.65 -29.08
C ASN A 275 -9.58 29.06 -30.39
N ASP A 276 -8.27 28.91 -30.50
CA ASP A 276 -7.64 28.43 -31.72
C ASP A 276 -8.06 26.99 -31.94
N VAL A 277 -8.59 26.76 -33.13
CA VAL A 277 -8.99 25.44 -33.57
C VAL A 277 -8.44 25.21 -34.95
N TYR A 278 -8.18 23.95 -35.27
CA TYR A 278 -7.90 23.61 -36.65
C TYR A 278 -9.11 23.91 -37.53
N ASP A 279 -8.92 24.71 -38.58
CA ASP A 279 -9.96 24.98 -39.56
C ASP A 279 -10.15 23.79 -40.54
N ALA A 280 -11.06 23.95 -41.51
CA ALA A 280 -11.32 22.90 -42.51
C ALA A 280 -10.11 22.58 -43.41
N ASN A 281 -9.07 23.43 -43.40
CA ASN A 281 -7.82 23.22 -44.13
C ASN A 281 -6.65 22.84 -43.18
N CYS A 282 -6.94 22.42 -41.95
CA CYS A 282 -5.95 22.11 -40.92
C CYS A 282 -4.98 23.25 -40.63
N THR A 283 -5.40 24.50 -40.84
CA THR A 283 -4.69 25.67 -40.35
C THR A 283 -5.16 25.96 -38.94
N CYS A 284 -4.23 25.98 -37.98
CA CYS A 284 -4.53 26.47 -36.65
C CYS A 284 -4.72 27.98 -36.71
N ALA A 285 -5.92 28.45 -36.36
CA ALA A 285 -6.24 29.86 -36.32
C ALA A 285 -7.30 30.13 -35.25
N GLY A 286 -7.11 31.18 -34.46
CA GLY A 286 -8.12 31.62 -33.50
C GLY A 286 -9.00 32.77 -33.94
N THR A 287 -9.96 33.08 -33.07
CA THR A 287 -10.76 34.30 -33.17
C THR A 287 -9.94 35.46 -32.62
N PRO A 288 -9.78 36.57 -33.36
CA PRO A 288 -9.04 37.73 -32.86
C PRO A 288 -9.56 38.18 -31.49
N THR A 289 -8.68 38.27 -30.51
CA THR A 289 -8.95 38.78 -29.17
C THR A 289 -7.95 39.87 -28.79
N SER A 290 -8.40 40.80 -27.95
CA SER A 290 -7.51 41.75 -27.27
C SER A 290 -7.34 41.42 -25.79
N GLN A 291 -7.84 40.26 -25.36
CA GLN A 291 -7.83 39.81 -23.97
C GLN A 291 -6.95 38.56 -23.85
N SER A 292 -5.98 38.60 -22.94
CA SER A 292 -5.15 37.45 -22.57
C SER A 292 -4.99 37.45 -21.06
N VAL A 293 -5.00 36.28 -20.45
CA VAL A 293 -4.71 36.11 -19.03
C VAL A 293 -3.31 35.56 -18.84
N ALA A 294 -2.63 36.06 -17.81
CA ALA A 294 -1.35 35.57 -17.35
C ALA A 294 -1.56 34.73 -16.08
N LEU A 295 -1.24 33.44 -16.15
CA LEU A 295 -1.19 32.53 -15.02
C LEU A 295 0.27 32.40 -14.57
N VAL A 296 0.56 32.84 -13.35
CA VAL A 296 1.83 32.55 -12.68
C VAL A 296 1.62 31.33 -11.79
N LEU A 297 2.36 30.26 -12.02
CA LEU A 297 2.40 29.06 -11.20
C LEU A 297 3.70 29.04 -10.40
N ASP A 298 3.59 28.82 -9.09
CA ASP A 298 4.71 28.54 -8.20
C ASP A 298 4.61 27.07 -7.76
N THR A 299 5.43 26.19 -8.34
CA THR A 299 5.45 24.76 -8.02
C THR A 299 6.24 24.46 -6.74
N ASP A 300 5.95 23.33 -6.11
CA ASP A 300 6.67 22.84 -4.93
C ASP A 300 7.73 21.78 -5.30
N ASP A 301 8.08 20.90 -4.36
CA ASP A 301 9.13 19.89 -4.56
C ASP A 301 8.82 18.88 -5.66
N ASP A 302 7.57 18.81 -6.13
CA ASP A 302 7.07 17.82 -7.10
C ASP A 302 6.27 18.49 -8.25
N GLY A 303 6.90 19.48 -8.91
CA GLY A 303 6.26 20.29 -9.96
C GLY A 303 5.76 19.52 -11.18
N ASP A 304 6.25 18.31 -11.44
CA ASP A 304 5.79 17.45 -12.53
C ASP A 304 4.36 16.92 -12.31
N GLN A 305 3.89 16.91 -11.06
CA GLN A 305 2.54 16.52 -10.68
C GLN A 305 1.51 17.64 -10.91
N THR A 306 1.98 18.89 -11.05
CA THR A 306 1.13 20.07 -11.26
C THR A 306 0.67 20.17 -12.71
N SER A 307 -0.63 20.34 -12.91
CA SER A 307 -1.24 20.69 -14.19
C SER A 307 -2.34 21.74 -14.01
N TRP A 308 -2.76 22.38 -15.09
CA TRP A 308 -3.84 23.36 -15.05
C TRP A 308 -4.63 23.36 -16.35
N GLU A 309 -5.86 23.85 -16.26
CA GLU A 309 -6.71 24.13 -17.41
C GLU A 309 -7.58 25.37 -17.16
N ILE A 310 -7.87 26.10 -18.23
CA ILE A 310 -8.93 27.11 -18.27
C ILE A 310 -10.01 26.61 -19.23
N ILE A 311 -11.23 26.49 -18.71
CA ILE A 311 -12.39 25.98 -19.45
C ILE A 311 -13.51 27.05 -19.50
N PRO A 312 -14.46 26.96 -20.44
CA PRO A 312 -15.70 27.76 -20.37
C PRO A 312 -16.45 27.49 -19.06
N GLN A 313 -17.04 28.54 -18.48
CA GLN A 313 -17.83 28.40 -17.26
C GLN A 313 -19.08 27.54 -17.53
N GLY A 314 -19.30 26.53 -16.68
CA GLY A 314 -20.34 25.51 -16.86
C GLY A 314 -19.84 24.22 -17.50
N GLY A 315 -18.54 24.12 -17.83
CA GLY A 315 -17.93 22.97 -18.47
C GLY A 315 -17.71 23.16 -19.97
N GLY A 316 -16.83 22.34 -20.53
CA GLY A 316 -16.44 22.41 -21.93
C GLY A 316 -15.04 21.84 -22.12
N THR A 317 -14.54 21.91 -23.34
CA THR A 317 -13.15 21.58 -23.64
C THR A 317 -12.22 22.67 -23.07
N PRO A 318 -11.04 22.30 -22.53
CA PRO A 318 -10.01 23.27 -22.18
C PRO A 318 -9.66 24.17 -23.36
N LEU A 319 -9.63 25.48 -23.10
CA LEU A 319 -9.17 26.49 -24.06
C LEU A 319 -7.66 26.68 -23.94
N CYS A 320 -7.14 26.55 -22.73
CA CYS A 320 -5.71 26.54 -22.45
C CYS A 320 -5.45 25.50 -21.36
N SER A 321 -4.32 24.82 -21.44
CA SER A 321 -3.89 23.85 -20.42
C SER A 321 -2.38 23.65 -20.47
N GLY A 322 -1.80 23.16 -19.38
CA GLY A 322 -0.40 22.75 -19.35
C GLY A 322 -0.06 21.86 -18.15
N ALA A 323 1.04 21.13 -18.27
CA ALA A 323 1.51 20.13 -17.29
C ALA A 323 3.03 19.95 -17.38
N ASN A 324 3.61 19.12 -16.49
CA ASN A 324 5.03 18.73 -16.45
C ASN A 324 5.98 19.91 -16.15
N TYR A 325 5.77 20.58 -15.03
CA TYR A 325 6.57 21.74 -14.65
C TYR A 325 7.82 21.36 -13.84
N PRO A 326 8.88 22.19 -13.86
CA PRO A 326 10.04 21.94 -13.01
C PRO A 326 9.70 22.17 -11.53
N ASN A 327 10.38 21.44 -10.66
CA ASN A 327 10.22 21.55 -9.20
C ASN A 327 10.75 22.90 -8.70
N ASN A 328 10.09 23.46 -7.68
CA ASN A 328 10.44 24.71 -7.01
C ASN A 328 10.64 25.89 -7.97
N SER A 329 9.74 26.03 -8.94
CA SER A 329 9.89 27.00 -10.02
C SER A 329 8.67 27.91 -10.15
N THR A 330 8.94 29.16 -10.54
CA THR A 330 7.91 30.11 -10.95
C THR A 330 7.81 30.11 -12.46
N VAL A 331 6.65 29.74 -12.99
CA VAL A 331 6.37 29.68 -14.43
C VAL A 331 5.28 30.69 -14.76
N THR A 332 5.50 31.54 -15.77
CA THR A 332 4.48 32.47 -16.27
C THR A 332 3.94 31.96 -17.60
N LEU A 333 2.63 31.78 -17.67
CA LEU A 333 1.91 31.17 -18.76
C LEU A 333 0.88 32.18 -19.28
N SER A 334 0.78 32.30 -20.60
CA SER A 334 -0.19 33.16 -21.26
C SER A 334 -1.31 32.30 -21.83
N CYS A 335 -2.55 32.78 -21.70
CA CYS A 335 -3.72 32.13 -22.28
C CYS A 335 -4.60 33.21 -22.90
N PRO A 336 -4.64 33.33 -24.24
CA PRO A 336 -5.53 34.26 -24.89
C PRO A 336 -6.97 33.76 -24.78
N LEU A 337 -7.89 34.65 -24.40
CA LEU A 337 -9.29 34.31 -24.15
C LEU A 337 -10.18 35.33 -24.84
N ALA A 338 -11.31 34.89 -25.41
CA ALA A 338 -12.31 35.82 -25.93
C ALA A 338 -13.12 36.46 -24.78
N ASP A 339 -13.97 37.45 -25.09
CA ASP A 339 -14.97 37.94 -24.14
C ASP A 339 -15.92 36.80 -23.76
N GLY A 340 -15.99 36.48 -22.47
CA GLY A 340 -16.66 35.26 -22.00
C GLY A 340 -16.42 35.00 -20.52
N CYS A 341 -17.03 33.93 -19.99
CA CYS A 341 -16.84 33.49 -18.62
C CYS A 341 -16.16 32.12 -18.58
N TYR A 342 -15.19 31.96 -17.69
CA TYR A 342 -14.25 30.84 -17.63
C TYR A 342 -14.02 30.35 -16.20
N GLU A 343 -13.59 29.11 -16.05
CA GLU A 343 -13.14 28.53 -14.78
C GLU A 343 -11.66 28.18 -14.90
N LEU A 344 -10.87 28.52 -13.88
CA LEU A 344 -9.50 28.02 -13.72
C LEU A 344 -9.56 26.77 -12.83
N ARG A 345 -8.84 25.73 -13.24
CA ARG A 345 -8.59 24.53 -12.46
C ARG A 345 -7.09 24.30 -12.41
N VAL A 346 -6.57 24.07 -11.22
CA VAL A 346 -5.19 23.64 -11.01
C VAL A 346 -5.26 22.29 -10.33
N MET A 347 -4.63 21.29 -10.94
CA MET A 347 -4.69 19.90 -10.52
C MET A 347 -3.33 19.43 -10.05
N ASP A 348 -3.36 18.56 -9.06
CA ASP A 348 -2.21 17.84 -8.55
C ASP A 348 -2.51 16.33 -8.59
N SER A 349 -1.59 15.57 -9.18
CA SER A 349 -1.86 14.17 -9.51
C SER A 349 -1.83 13.24 -8.29
N PHE A 350 -1.08 13.57 -7.23
CA PHE A 350 -0.96 12.72 -6.03
C PHE A 350 -1.81 13.21 -4.86
N GLY A 351 -2.33 14.44 -4.94
CA GLY A 351 -3.34 14.98 -4.04
C GLY A 351 -2.80 15.53 -2.73
N ASP A 352 -1.51 15.86 -2.69
CA ASP A 352 -0.84 16.60 -1.62
C ASP A 352 -0.73 18.10 -1.91
N GLY A 353 -1.11 18.53 -3.12
CA GLY A 353 -1.26 19.93 -3.49
C GLY A 353 0.07 20.57 -3.89
N MET A 354 0.24 21.85 -3.56
CA MET A 354 1.49 22.60 -3.77
C MET A 354 1.93 23.19 -2.43
N THR A 355 2.56 22.38 -1.58
CA THR A 355 2.70 22.58 -0.12
C THR A 355 3.31 23.95 0.29
N ILE A 356 4.12 24.57 -0.58
CA ILE A 356 4.73 25.90 -0.38
C ILE A 356 4.39 26.86 -1.55
N GLY A 357 3.81 26.32 -2.61
CA GLY A 357 3.55 26.99 -3.86
C GLY A 357 2.19 27.68 -3.93
N GLY A 358 1.66 27.77 -5.14
CA GLY A 358 0.38 28.42 -5.41
C GLY A 358 0.29 28.96 -6.82
N TYR A 359 -0.68 29.82 -7.05
CA TYR A 359 -0.87 30.42 -8.38
C TYR A 359 -1.53 31.79 -8.32
N LEU A 360 -1.30 32.59 -9.35
CA LEU A 360 -1.83 33.93 -9.51
C LEU A 360 -2.27 34.16 -10.96
N LEU A 361 -3.57 34.38 -11.14
CA LEU A 361 -4.16 34.69 -12.44
C LEU A 361 -4.42 36.19 -12.57
N ARG A 362 -3.96 36.79 -13.66
CA ARG A 362 -4.16 38.21 -13.99
C ARG A 362 -4.70 38.40 -15.40
N ASP A 363 -5.42 39.50 -15.63
CA ASP A 363 -5.83 39.90 -16.98
C ASP A 363 -4.71 40.64 -17.75
N ALA A 364 -5.00 41.01 -19.00
CA ALA A 364 -4.07 41.74 -19.87
C ALA A 364 -3.69 43.13 -19.36
N GLN A 365 -4.48 43.70 -18.44
CA GLN A 365 -4.19 44.97 -17.76
C GLN A 365 -3.47 44.76 -16.41
N ASN A 366 -2.97 43.53 -16.17
CA ASN A 366 -2.28 43.12 -14.95
C ASN A 366 -3.16 43.21 -13.69
N GLN A 367 -4.49 43.21 -13.84
CA GLN A 367 -5.43 43.19 -12.74
C GLN A 367 -5.62 41.76 -12.24
N ARG A 368 -5.64 41.58 -10.92
CA ARG A 368 -5.76 40.26 -10.27
C ARG A 368 -7.16 39.67 -10.50
N ILE A 369 -7.23 38.41 -10.93
CA ILE A 369 -8.49 37.67 -11.10
C ILE A 369 -8.67 36.66 -9.96
N ILE A 370 -7.65 35.83 -9.72
CA ILE A 370 -7.59 34.80 -8.66
C ILE A 370 -6.16 34.81 -8.11
N ASP A 371 -6.00 34.81 -6.79
CA ASP A 371 -4.70 34.75 -6.13
C ASP A 371 -4.71 33.69 -5.03
N ASN A 372 -3.99 32.61 -5.30
CA ASN A 372 -3.74 31.49 -4.41
C ASN A 372 -2.24 31.39 -4.05
N THR A 373 -1.50 32.49 -4.18
CA THR A 373 -0.04 32.52 -3.95
C THR A 373 0.27 32.18 -2.50
N GLY A 374 1.12 31.16 -2.27
CA GLY A 374 1.48 30.68 -0.94
C GLY A 374 0.33 30.01 -0.18
N ASN A 375 -0.68 29.53 -0.90
CA ASN A 375 -1.87 28.83 -0.36
C ASN A 375 -2.20 27.59 -1.20
N GLY A 376 -1.18 26.89 -1.69
CA GLY A 376 -1.32 25.65 -2.46
C GLY A 376 -1.79 24.42 -1.66
N ASP A 377 -2.34 24.59 -0.46
CA ASP A 377 -2.88 23.49 0.36
C ASP A 377 -4.26 23.07 -0.17
N PHE A 378 -4.25 22.19 -1.18
CA PHE A 378 -5.42 21.53 -1.76
C PHE A 378 -5.11 20.05 -2.02
N GLY A 379 -6.15 19.23 -2.22
CA GLY A 379 -5.98 17.83 -2.61
C GLY A 379 -5.60 17.70 -4.08
N THR A 380 -6.39 16.96 -4.85
CA THR A 380 -6.11 16.77 -6.29
C THR A 380 -6.57 17.91 -7.20
N LEU A 381 -7.40 18.83 -6.70
CA LEU A 381 -8.00 19.91 -7.49
C LEU A 381 -8.19 21.17 -6.65
N SER A 382 -7.61 22.26 -7.13
CA SER A 382 -7.92 23.64 -6.72
C SER A 382 -8.85 24.26 -7.74
N GLN A 383 -10.10 24.51 -7.33
CA GLN A 383 -11.11 25.18 -8.13
C GLN A 383 -12.11 25.91 -7.23
N ILE A 384 -12.57 27.10 -7.64
CA ILE A 384 -13.62 27.83 -6.91
C ILE A 384 -14.91 27.00 -6.82
N ALA A 385 -15.43 26.87 -5.60
CA ALA A 385 -16.63 26.07 -5.32
C ALA A 385 -17.85 26.47 -6.16
N ASN A 386 -18.70 25.47 -6.47
CA ASN A 386 -19.91 25.60 -7.29
C ASN A 386 -19.66 26.10 -8.72
N ASN A 387 -18.58 25.61 -9.36
CA ASN A 387 -18.18 26.00 -10.71
C ASN A 387 -18.03 27.53 -10.84
N GLY A 388 -17.44 28.13 -9.81
CA GLY A 388 -17.16 29.56 -9.77
C GLY A 388 -16.05 29.89 -10.74
N GLY A 389 -16.23 30.99 -11.48
CA GLY A 389 -15.28 31.40 -12.51
C GLY A 389 -14.99 32.90 -12.52
N PHE A 390 -14.48 33.38 -13.64
CA PHE A 390 -14.28 34.80 -13.91
C PHE A 390 -14.77 35.11 -15.32
N CYS A 391 -15.18 36.36 -15.55
CA CYS A 391 -15.56 36.80 -16.88
C CYS A 391 -14.60 37.86 -17.36
N LEU A 392 -14.31 37.86 -18.66
CA LEU A 392 -13.55 38.88 -19.36
C LEU A 392 -14.49 39.65 -20.32
N PRO A 393 -14.30 40.97 -20.47
CA PRO A 393 -13.39 41.81 -19.68
C PRO A 393 -13.83 41.91 -18.21
N LEU A 394 -12.89 42.19 -17.31
CA LEU A 394 -13.22 42.44 -15.90
C LEU A 394 -14.08 43.70 -15.75
N GLY A 395 -14.90 43.70 -14.69
CA GLY A 395 -15.63 44.90 -14.29
C GLY A 395 -14.72 45.98 -13.70
N THR A 396 -15.22 47.21 -13.64
CA THR A 396 -14.48 48.35 -13.05
C THR A 396 -14.65 48.45 -11.52
N ASP A 397 -15.69 47.82 -10.97
CA ASP A 397 -15.97 47.83 -9.53
C ASP A 397 -14.96 46.96 -8.78
N HIS A 398 -14.42 47.46 -7.68
CA HIS A 398 -13.39 46.78 -6.90
C HIS A 398 -13.57 47.03 -5.42
N VAL A 399 -12.92 46.21 -4.59
CA VAL A 399 -12.80 46.50 -3.15
C VAL A 399 -12.00 47.78 -2.98
N ARG A 400 -12.42 48.64 -2.04
CA ARG A 400 -11.74 49.89 -1.74
C ARG A 400 -10.25 49.61 -1.44
N PRO A 401 -9.29 50.33 -2.04
CA PRO A 401 -7.86 50.03 -1.88
C PRO A 401 -7.38 49.93 -0.43
N SER A 402 -7.94 50.75 0.48
CA SER A 402 -7.61 50.71 1.91
C SER A 402 -8.11 49.48 2.68
N ARG A 403 -8.93 48.63 2.03
CA ARG A 403 -9.49 47.38 2.56
C ARG A 403 -9.14 46.16 1.70
N CYS A 404 -8.28 46.33 0.69
CA CYS A 404 -7.75 45.27 -0.16
C CYS A 404 -6.53 44.62 0.51
N ASP A 405 -6.33 43.31 0.32
CA ASP A 405 -5.16 42.56 0.79
C ASP A 405 -4.94 42.61 2.33
N LEU A 406 -6.05 42.52 3.08
CA LEU A 406 -6.02 42.45 4.55
C LEU A 406 -6.21 41.01 5.03
N GLU A 407 -5.13 40.39 5.50
CA GLU A 407 -5.09 38.97 5.88
C GLU A 407 -5.07 38.71 7.40
N ASN A 408 -5.25 39.77 8.18
CA ASN A 408 -5.26 39.77 9.64
C ASN A 408 -6.53 40.40 10.20
N LEU A 409 -7.67 40.20 9.53
CA LEU A 409 -8.95 40.76 9.94
C LEU A 409 -9.53 40.00 11.13
N LEU A 410 -10.24 40.72 11.99
CA LEU A 410 -11.05 40.16 13.07
C LEU A 410 -12.48 39.85 12.58
N PRO A 411 -13.19 38.90 13.20
CA PRO A 411 -14.60 38.63 12.88
C PRO A 411 -15.51 39.86 13.02
N THR A 412 -15.13 40.85 13.83
CA THR A 412 -15.87 42.11 14.03
C THR A 412 -15.58 43.20 13.00
N ASP A 413 -14.62 42.98 12.10
CA ASP A 413 -14.25 43.91 11.05
C ASP A 413 -15.28 43.96 9.91
N TRP A 414 -14.93 44.70 8.88
CA TRP A 414 -15.76 44.99 7.71
C TRP A 414 -14.90 45.18 6.45
N THR A 415 -15.53 45.03 5.30
CA THR A 415 -14.95 45.40 4.01
C THR A 415 -15.82 46.43 3.30
N ALA A 416 -15.30 47.10 2.28
CA ALA A 416 -16.08 48.03 1.49
C ALA A 416 -15.70 48.04 0.01
N ALA A 417 -16.70 48.27 -0.83
CA ALA A 417 -16.54 48.54 -2.25
C ALA A 417 -16.02 49.97 -2.47
N GLN A 418 -15.27 50.18 -3.56
CA GLN A 418 -15.07 51.50 -4.10
C GLN A 418 -16.42 52.03 -4.62
N GLU A 419 -16.75 53.27 -4.26
CA GLU A 419 -18.06 53.84 -4.60
C GLU A 419 -18.19 54.05 -6.11
N ASN A 420 -19.24 53.46 -6.69
CA ASN A 420 -19.67 53.61 -8.06
C ASN A 420 -20.72 54.74 -8.15
N PRO A 421 -20.47 55.79 -8.96
CA PRO A 421 -21.40 56.91 -9.13
C PRO A 421 -22.81 56.49 -9.56
N ALA A 422 -22.97 55.43 -10.35
CA ALA A 422 -24.27 54.96 -10.82
C ALA A 422 -25.11 54.37 -9.67
N VAL A 423 -24.49 53.63 -8.76
CA VAL A 423 -25.16 53.10 -7.55
C VAL A 423 -25.53 54.25 -6.60
N SER A 424 -24.61 55.19 -6.40
CA SER A 424 -24.84 56.36 -5.54
C SER A 424 -25.98 57.25 -6.05
N ALA A 425 -26.15 57.35 -7.37
CA ALA A 425 -27.23 58.13 -7.99
C ALA A 425 -28.63 57.56 -7.74
N GLN A 426 -28.76 56.26 -7.47
CA GLN A 426 -30.05 55.62 -7.16
C GLN A 426 -30.46 55.74 -5.69
N PHE A 427 -29.61 56.32 -4.83
CA PHE A 427 -29.96 56.48 -3.43
C PHE A 427 -31.19 57.37 -3.24
N GLY A 428 -32.24 56.82 -2.63
CA GLY A 428 -33.53 57.48 -2.45
C GLY A 428 -34.36 57.62 -3.73
N GLN A 429 -33.98 56.94 -4.83
CA GLN A 429 -34.67 56.94 -6.11
C GLN A 429 -35.05 55.50 -6.51
N GLY A 430 -36.28 55.27 -6.96
CA GLY A 430 -36.67 53.93 -7.40
C GLY A 430 -36.67 52.87 -6.28
N ASP A 431 -36.44 51.61 -6.66
CA ASP A 431 -36.45 50.47 -5.73
C ASP A 431 -35.11 50.32 -5.00
N GLN A 432 -35.10 50.69 -3.72
CA GLN A 432 -33.87 50.63 -2.91
C GLN A 432 -33.35 49.22 -2.62
N SER A 433 -34.08 48.16 -3.01
CA SER A 433 -33.68 46.76 -2.85
C SER A 433 -32.95 46.19 -4.06
N ASP A 434 -32.83 46.96 -5.15
CA ASP A 434 -32.20 46.48 -6.39
C ASP A 434 -30.93 47.24 -6.81
N ASP A 435 -30.53 48.22 -6.01
CA ASP A 435 -29.32 49.03 -6.17
C ASP A 435 -28.32 48.83 -5.03
N GLY A 436 -27.07 48.50 -5.37
CA GLY A 436 -26.02 48.28 -4.39
C GLY A 436 -24.78 47.57 -4.92
N TYR A 437 -24.14 46.80 -4.06
CA TYR A 437 -22.92 46.05 -4.37
C TYR A 437 -23.08 44.58 -3.99
N GLN A 438 -22.66 43.70 -4.88
CA GLN A 438 -22.49 42.29 -4.56
C GLN A 438 -21.03 41.97 -4.33
N PHE A 439 -20.73 41.55 -3.11
CA PHE A 439 -19.44 41.00 -2.71
C PHE A 439 -19.44 39.51 -3.00
N TRP A 440 -18.36 39.00 -3.54
CA TRP A 440 -18.14 37.58 -3.74
C TRP A 440 -16.85 37.17 -3.06
N PHE A 441 -16.99 36.40 -1.99
CA PHE A 441 -15.90 35.79 -1.25
C PHE A 441 -15.77 34.35 -1.69
N PHE A 442 -14.56 33.90 -1.98
CA PHE A 442 -14.31 32.52 -2.32
C PHE A 442 -12.90 32.09 -1.94
N ASP A 443 -12.78 30.83 -1.57
CA ASP A 443 -11.51 30.13 -1.47
C ASP A 443 -11.15 29.58 -2.86
N PRO A 444 -9.97 29.91 -3.43
CA PRO A 444 -9.49 29.33 -4.68
C PRO A 444 -9.42 27.79 -4.66
N ASN A 445 -9.17 27.19 -3.49
CA ASN A 445 -9.10 25.73 -3.31
C ASN A 445 -10.47 25.06 -3.17
N GLY A 446 -11.56 25.83 -3.18
CA GLY A 446 -12.91 25.30 -3.33
C GLY A 446 -13.64 24.95 -2.02
N THR A 447 -13.07 25.24 -0.85
CA THR A 447 -13.75 24.96 0.43
C THR A 447 -14.89 25.93 0.75
N TYR A 448 -14.89 27.11 0.12
CA TYR A 448 -15.87 28.16 0.40
C TYR A 448 -16.16 29.05 -0.82
N SER A 449 -17.43 29.41 -1.03
CA SER A 449 -17.83 30.43 -2.01
C SER A 449 -19.18 31.03 -1.61
N ARG A 450 -19.23 32.37 -1.50
CA ARG A 450 -20.43 33.08 -1.06
C ARG A 450 -20.55 34.46 -1.71
N ARG A 451 -21.72 34.73 -2.28
CA ARG A 451 -22.11 36.04 -2.80
C ARG A 451 -23.08 36.74 -1.85
N ILE A 452 -22.84 38.00 -1.55
CA ILE A 452 -23.62 38.80 -0.59
C ILE A 452 -23.97 40.13 -1.25
N LEU A 453 -25.27 40.41 -1.39
CA LEU A 453 -25.77 41.67 -1.92
C LEU A 453 -26.09 42.63 -0.76
N VAL A 454 -25.41 43.78 -0.76
CA VAL A 454 -25.73 44.92 0.10
C VAL A 454 -26.33 46.01 -0.78
N THR A 455 -27.54 46.44 -0.44
CA THR A 455 -28.37 47.41 -1.15
C THR A 455 -28.64 48.62 -0.27
N HIS A 456 -29.19 49.69 -0.85
CA HIS A 456 -29.62 50.86 -0.08
C HIS A 456 -30.65 50.49 1.00
N ALA A 457 -31.53 49.52 0.74
CA ALA A 457 -32.57 49.05 1.66
C ALA A 457 -32.05 48.16 2.81
N ASN A 458 -31.06 47.29 2.59
CA ASN A 458 -30.57 46.33 3.59
C ASN A 458 -29.16 46.63 4.13
N SER A 459 -28.64 47.83 3.86
CA SER A 459 -27.33 48.28 4.36
C SER A 459 -27.30 48.43 5.90
N ASP A 460 -26.15 48.11 6.49
CA ASP A 460 -25.98 48.09 7.95
C ASP A 460 -26.12 49.51 8.55
N PRO A 461 -27.05 49.73 9.49
CA PRO A 461 -27.34 51.05 10.05
C PRO A 461 -26.24 51.60 10.97
N THR A 462 -25.23 50.79 11.31
CA THR A 462 -24.06 51.25 12.10
C THR A 462 -23.11 52.12 11.28
N PHE A 463 -23.17 52.06 9.94
CA PHE A 463 -22.43 52.97 9.07
C PHE A 463 -23.23 54.26 8.82
N PRO A 464 -22.54 55.40 8.54
CA PRO A 464 -23.21 56.68 8.31
C PRO A 464 -24.30 56.61 7.23
N TYR A 465 -25.45 57.23 7.51
CA TYR A 465 -26.56 57.31 6.56
C TYR A 465 -26.16 58.11 5.32
N GLY A 466 -26.35 57.53 4.13
CA GLY A 466 -26.05 58.19 2.86
C GLY A 466 -25.87 57.20 1.71
N PRO A 467 -25.60 57.70 0.48
CA PRO A 467 -25.45 56.87 -0.71
C PRO A 467 -24.28 55.88 -0.64
N ALA A 468 -23.26 56.18 0.18
CA ALA A 468 -22.12 55.29 0.40
C ALA A 468 -22.40 54.14 1.37
N ARG A 469 -23.54 54.12 2.08
CA ARG A 469 -23.77 53.15 3.15
C ARG A 469 -23.82 51.71 2.62
N CYS A 470 -24.41 51.50 1.44
CA CYS A 470 -24.49 50.17 0.82
C CYS A 470 -23.15 49.65 0.29
N SER A 471 -22.10 50.47 0.24
CA SER A 471 -20.76 50.00 -0.12
C SER A 471 -20.04 49.29 1.02
N HIS A 472 -20.56 49.29 2.25
CA HIS A 472 -19.92 48.68 3.41
C HIS A 472 -20.59 47.35 3.78
N LEU A 473 -19.77 46.36 4.15
CA LEU A 473 -20.22 45.03 4.57
C LEU A 473 -19.48 44.60 5.83
N ARG A 474 -20.21 44.46 6.93
CA ARG A 474 -19.68 43.98 8.22
C ARG A 474 -19.71 42.46 8.29
N PHE A 475 -18.63 41.81 8.71
CA PHE A 475 -18.58 40.35 8.73
C PHE A 475 -19.54 39.75 9.76
N THR A 476 -19.77 40.42 10.89
CA THR A 476 -20.76 40.00 11.90
C THR A 476 -22.21 40.00 11.42
N SER A 477 -22.53 40.68 10.30
CA SER A 477 -23.86 40.60 9.70
C SER A 477 -24.13 39.23 9.06
N MET A 478 -23.09 38.42 8.85
CA MET A 478 -23.14 37.12 8.19
C MET A 478 -23.46 36.00 9.18
N VAL A 479 -24.71 35.91 9.64
CA VAL A 479 -25.11 34.90 10.63
C VAL A 479 -25.11 33.48 10.05
N THR A 480 -25.68 33.31 8.85
CA THR A 480 -25.68 32.02 8.16
C THR A 480 -24.44 31.92 7.27
N SER A 481 -23.69 30.81 7.35
CA SER A 481 -22.49 30.56 6.52
C SER A 481 -21.46 31.71 6.59
N PRO A 482 -20.98 32.13 7.78
CA PRO A 482 -19.99 33.21 7.93
C PRO A 482 -18.71 32.93 7.12
N LEU A 483 -17.88 33.95 6.92
CA LEU A 483 -16.58 33.75 6.29
C LEU A 483 -15.74 32.80 7.17
N PRO A 484 -15.09 31.77 6.60
CA PRO A 484 -14.26 30.86 7.36
C PRO A 484 -13.05 31.58 7.97
N HIS A 485 -12.66 31.15 9.17
CA HIS A 485 -11.48 31.67 9.86
C HIS A 485 -10.22 30.94 9.39
N ASN A 486 -9.10 31.66 9.37
CA ASN A 486 -7.79 31.18 8.94
C ASN A 486 -7.76 30.60 7.51
N THR A 487 -8.73 30.96 6.67
CA THR A 487 -8.74 30.60 5.24
C THR A 487 -8.39 31.83 4.43
N LEU A 488 -7.43 31.70 3.51
CA LEU A 488 -7.14 32.75 2.54
C LEU A 488 -8.28 32.80 1.52
N LEU A 489 -9.00 33.91 1.48
CA LEU A 489 -10.11 34.15 0.57
C LEU A 489 -9.72 35.20 -0.46
N ASN A 490 -10.29 35.07 -1.64
CA ASN A 490 -10.37 36.14 -2.62
C ASN A 490 -11.72 36.84 -2.46
N VAL A 491 -11.72 38.17 -2.55
CA VAL A 491 -12.93 38.98 -2.57
C VAL A 491 -12.98 39.81 -3.85
N ARG A 492 -14.11 39.71 -4.56
CA ARG A 492 -14.42 40.49 -5.76
C ARG A 492 -15.73 41.23 -5.55
N VAL A 493 -15.90 42.36 -6.22
CA VAL A 493 -17.10 43.20 -6.11
C VAL A 493 -17.65 43.53 -7.49
N ARG A 494 -18.98 43.66 -7.56
CA ARG A 494 -19.68 44.26 -8.70
C ARG A 494 -20.81 45.16 -8.23
N ALA A 495 -21.08 46.22 -8.97
CA ALA A 495 -22.28 47.03 -8.77
C ALA A 495 -23.53 46.28 -9.27
N ARG A 496 -24.67 46.62 -8.65
CA ARG A 496 -26.00 46.32 -9.13
C ARG A 496 -26.77 47.64 -9.21
N VAL A 497 -27.37 47.92 -10.36
CA VAL A 497 -28.13 49.17 -10.62
C VAL A 497 -29.42 48.82 -11.34
N ASN A 498 -30.57 49.26 -10.81
CA ASN A 498 -31.92 48.93 -11.29
C ASN A 498 -32.07 47.42 -11.56
N GLY A 499 -31.57 46.63 -10.61
CA GLY A 499 -31.64 45.18 -10.68
C GLY A 499 -30.61 44.48 -11.59
N SER A 500 -29.90 45.21 -12.44
CA SER A 500 -28.89 44.68 -13.37
C SER A 500 -27.51 44.62 -12.73
N TYR A 501 -26.78 43.52 -12.92
CA TYR A 501 -25.42 43.33 -12.39
C TYR A 501 -24.36 43.72 -13.41
N ALA A 502 -23.37 44.50 -12.97
CA ALA A 502 -22.12 44.69 -13.71
C ALA A 502 -21.25 43.42 -13.67
N PRO A 503 -20.22 43.30 -14.53
CA PRO A 503 -19.20 42.27 -14.36
C PRO A 503 -18.43 42.43 -13.03
N PHE A 504 -17.92 41.33 -12.47
CA PHE A 504 -17.03 41.41 -11.31
C PHE A 504 -15.68 42.00 -11.70
N GLY A 505 -15.21 43.00 -10.95
CA GLY A 505 -13.87 43.52 -11.15
C GLY A 505 -12.77 42.70 -10.47
N PRO A 506 -11.59 43.30 -10.25
CA PRO A 506 -10.42 42.59 -9.77
C PRO A 506 -10.57 42.06 -8.35
N ALA A 507 -9.83 41.00 -8.05
CA ALA A 507 -9.77 40.37 -6.75
C ALA A 507 -8.80 41.08 -5.81
N CYS A 508 -9.12 40.98 -4.51
CA CYS A 508 -8.22 41.24 -3.40
C CYS A 508 -8.14 39.98 -2.55
N ARG A 509 -7.03 39.80 -1.83
CA ARG A 509 -6.94 38.77 -0.79
C ARG A 509 -7.55 39.28 0.51
N LEU A 510 -8.06 38.35 1.29
CA LEU A 510 -8.67 38.59 2.57
C LEU A 510 -8.55 37.35 3.44
N ARG A 511 -8.22 37.51 4.72
CA ARG A 511 -8.28 36.42 5.70
C ARG A 511 -8.75 36.94 7.05
N ILE A 512 -9.74 36.24 7.62
CA ILE A 512 -10.12 36.44 9.02
C ILE A 512 -9.21 35.56 9.86
N ASP A 513 -8.18 36.15 10.44
CA ASP A 513 -7.24 35.47 11.32
C ASP A 513 -7.32 36.07 12.72
N PRO A 514 -8.21 35.55 13.58
CA PRO A 514 -8.32 36.05 14.94
C PRO A 514 -7.05 35.77 15.74
N VAL A 515 -6.26 34.74 15.40
CA VAL A 515 -5.11 34.26 16.17
C VAL A 515 -3.86 35.11 15.93
N ALA A 516 -3.60 35.56 14.70
CA ALA A 516 -2.46 36.43 14.39
C ALA A 516 -2.53 37.82 15.04
N GLN A 517 -3.73 38.26 15.46
CA GLN A 517 -3.97 39.52 16.19
C GLN A 517 -4.50 39.29 17.61
N CYS A 518 -4.51 38.04 18.11
CA CYS A 518 -5.18 37.71 19.37
C CYS A 518 -4.40 38.29 20.56
N PRO A 519 -4.97 39.27 21.30
CA PRO A 519 -4.37 39.71 22.56
C PRO A 519 -4.54 38.59 23.59
N THR A 520 -3.46 38.31 24.32
CA THR A 520 -3.56 37.50 25.54
C THR A 520 -4.25 38.33 26.64
N THR A 521 -4.95 37.66 27.55
CA THR A 521 -5.52 38.30 28.75
C THR A 521 -5.19 37.47 29.99
N GLN A 522 -5.16 38.12 31.14
CA GLN A 522 -4.81 37.52 32.42
C GLN A 522 -5.71 38.08 33.53
N LEU A 523 -5.64 37.50 34.73
CA LEU A 523 -6.30 38.07 35.91
C LEU A 523 -5.79 39.50 36.14
N VAL A 524 -6.66 40.40 36.61
CA VAL A 524 -6.25 41.77 36.95
C VAL A 524 -5.23 41.72 38.11
N ASP A 525 -4.02 42.15 37.84
CA ASP A 525 -2.82 42.07 38.68
C ASP A 525 -2.41 43.40 39.33
N ASP A 526 -3.01 44.51 38.91
CA ASP A 526 -2.83 45.81 39.57
C ASP A 526 -3.50 45.81 40.95
N ILE A 527 -2.68 45.80 42.01
CA ILE A 527 -3.11 45.80 43.42
C ILE A 527 -3.95 47.04 43.80
N ASN A 528 -3.84 48.13 43.04
CA ASN A 528 -4.60 49.36 43.31
C ASN A 528 -5.97 49.37 42.61
N SER A 529 -6.23 48.38 41.74
CA SER A 529 -7.50 48.27 41.04
C SER A 529 -8.57 47.67 41.97
N PRO A 530 -9.80 48.22 41.99
CA PRO A 530 -10.92 47.61 42.71
C PRO A 530 -11.34 46.25 42.11
N LEU A 531 -10.83 45.91 40.92
CA LEU A 531 -11.06 44.64 40.22
C LEU A 531 -9.90 43.64 40.39
N HIS A 532 -8.90 43.96 41.22
CA HIS A 532 -7.75 43.09 41.45
C HIS A 532 -8.18 41.66 41.84
N SER A 533 -7.69 40.67 41.09
CA SER A 533 -8.06 39.26 41.25
C SER A 533 -6.88 38.30 41.23
N CYS A 534 -5.72 38.73 40.75
CA CYS A 534 -4.51 37.91 40.74
C CYS A 534 -3.86 37.89 42.13
N GLY A 535 -3.63 36.71 42.72
CA GLY A 535 -2.96 36.56 44.02
C GLY A 535 -3.86 36.67 45.25
N ILE A 536 -5.18 36.82 45.05
CA ILE A 536 -6.13 36.97 46.17
C ILE A 536 -6.32 35.66 46.94
N THR A 537 -6.56 35.78 48.24
CA THR A 537 -6.83 34.66 49.16
C THR A 537 -8.22 34.80 49.78
N ASN A 538 -8.71 33.74 50.42
CA ASN A 538 -10.05 33.67 51.01
C ASN A 538 -11.18 33.93 49.99
N VAL A 539 -11.01 33.43 48.77
CA VAL A 539 -12.03 33.55 47.70
C VAL A 539 -13.27 32.73 48.06
N LEU A 540 -14.43 33.38 48.13
CA LEU A 540 -15.72 32.77 48.43
C LEU A 540 -16.30 32.09 47.18
N LEU A 541 -16.87 30.89 47.37
CA LEU A 541 -17.46 30.06 46.30
C LEU A 541 -19.00 29.99 46.39
N ASP A 542 -19.62 30.90 47.14
CA ASP A 542 -21.05 30.91 47.49
C ASP A 542 -21.92 31.74 46.54
N GLY A 543 -21.34 32.31 45.47
CA GLY A 543 -22.02 33.24 44.57
C GLY A 543 -21.96 34.69 45.02
N SER A 544 -21.16 35.05 46.03
CA SER A 544 -21.02 36.46 46.45
C SER A 544 -19.85 37.18 45.77
N GLN A 545 -18.96 36.48 45.06
CA GLN A 545 -17.69 37.01 44.58
C GLN A 545 -17.48 36.79 43.08
N TYR A 546 -16.79 37.75 42.46
CA TYR A 546 -16.33 37.68 41.07
C TYR A 546 -14.80 37.66 41.00
N LEU A 547 -14.26 36.96 40.01
CA LEU A 547 -12.90 37.16 39.53
C LEU A 547 -12.92 37.99 38.27
N HIS A 548 -11.92 38.85 38.10
CA HIS A 548 -11.81 39.75 36.96
C HIS A 548 -10.51 39.52 36.18
N ALA A 549 -10.66 39.47 34.86
CA ALA A 549 -9.58 39.46 33.90
C ALA A 549 -9.43 40.84 33.26
N GLN A 550 -8.24 41.12 32.72
CA GLN A 550 -7.98 42.32 31.94
C GLN A 550 -8.93 42.37 30.74
N TYR A 551 -9.64 43.48 30.57
CA TYR A 551 -10.65 43.62 29.53
C TYR A 551 -10.01 43.66 28.14
N VAL A 552 -10.48 42.79 27.27
CA VAL A 552 -10.18 42.77 25.84
C VAL A 552 -11.38 43.31 25.08
N GLY A 553 -11.18 44.39 24.33
CA GLY A 553 -12.21 44.99 23.49
C GLY A 553 -12.72 44.04 22.42
N ASN A 554 -14.02 44.04 22.17
CA ASN A 554 -14.73 43.23 21.17
C ASN A 554 -14.72 41.70 21.40
N ALA A 555 -14.05 41.19 22.44
CA ALA A 555 -14.16 39.79 22.82
C ALA A 555 -15.60 39.48 23.27
N VAL A 556 -16.18 38.40 22.74
CA VAL A 556 -17.57 38.00 23.04
C VAL A 556 -17.64 36.87 24.06
N THR A 557 -16.54 36.16 24.33
CA THR A 557 -16.48 35.09 25.34
C THR A 557 -15.08 35.00 25.96
N TYR A 558 -15.02 34.74 27.26
CA TYR A 558 -13.81 34.47 28.04
C TYR A 558 -13.85 33.02 28.52
N GLN A 559 -12.71 32.34 28.50
CA GLN A 559 -12.56 31.02 29.10
C GLN A 559 -11.50 31.08 30.19
N TRP A 560 -11.86 30.53 31.34
CA TRP A 560 -11.09 30.49 32.57
C TRP A 560 -10.70 29.05 32.82
N GLU A 561 -9.42 28.80 33.10
CA GLU A 561 -8.94 27.49 33.52
C GLU A 561 -8.43 27.59 34.95
N PHE A 562 -8.98 26.76 35.83
CA PHE A 562 -8.56 26.58 37.22
C PHE A 562 -7.83 25.27 37.34
N ASP A 563 -6.64 25.35 37.89
CA ASP A 563 -5.69 24.26 37.86
C ASP A 563 -5.05 24.08 39.24
N ASP A 564 -5.40 22.99 39.92
CA ASP A 564 -4.76 22.65 41.19
C ASP A 564 -3.48 21.91 40.89
N ILE A 565 -2.36 22.63 40.98
CA ILE A 565 -1.04 22.10 40.67
C ILE A 565 -0.64 20.92 41.56
N ASN A 566 -1.29 20.76 42.73
CA ASN A 566 -0.99 19.72 43.71
C ASN A 566 -1.91 18.50 43.55
N SER A 567 -2.79 18.49 42.55
CA SER A 567 -3.63 17.35 42.21
C SER A 567 -3.83 17.21 40.70
N ALA A 568 -4.66 16.25 40.29
CA ALA A 568 -5.07 16.10 38.89
C ALA A 568 -6.29 16.98 38.52
N TYR A 569 -6.74 17.86 39.43
CA TYR A 569 -7.95 18.64 39.23
C TYR A 569 -7.70 19.81 38.26
N LEU A 570 -8.48 19.84 37.17
CA LEU A 570 -8.51 20.93 36.20
C LEU A 570 -9.95 21.23 35.78
N ARG A 571 -10.31 22.51 35.77
CA ARG A 571 -11.66 22.96 35.41
C ARG A 571 -11.62 24.14 34.45
N ARG A 572 -12.35 24.05 33.34
CA ARG A 572 -12.57 25.15 32.41
C ARG A 572 -14.00 25.70 32.50
N ILE A 573 -14.13 27.03 32.51
CA ILE A 573 -15.42 27.73 32.56
C ILE A 573 -15.44 28.81 31.50
N ALA A 574 -16.49 28.84 30.67
CA ALA A 574 -16.73 29.94 29.73
C ALA A 574 -17.69 30.98 30.34
N ALA A 575 -17.40 32.26 30.12
CA ALA A 575 -18.20 33.40 30.57
C ALA A 575 -18.32 34.44 29.44
N GLY A 576 -19.47 35.11 29.34
CA GLY A 576 -19.70 36.14 28.32
C GLY A 576 -19.04 37.50 28.62
N SER A 577 -18.27 37.62 29.71
CA SER A 577 -17.63 38.85 30.14
C SER A 577 -16.27 38.59 30.78
N SER A 578 -15.49 39.65 30.98
CA SER A 578 -14.21 39.60 31.70
C SER A 578 -14.36 39.38 33.21
N ALA A 579 -15.58 39.24 33.72
CA ALA A 579 -15.88 38.96 35.13
C ALA A 579 -16.53 37.57 35.26
N LEU A 580 -15.88 36.67 35.98
CA LEU A 580 -16.40 35.34 36.26
C LEU A 580 -17.08 35.30 37.64
N HIS A 581 -18.35 34.92 37.66
CA HIS A 581 -19.10 34.68 38.89
C HIS A 581 -18.73 33.34 39.51
N LEU A 582 -18.24 33.34 40.75
CA LEU A 582 -17.87 32.13 41.48
C LEU A 582 -19.05 31.62 42.30
N SER A 583 -19.69 30.55 41.82
CA SER A 583 -20.85 29.93 42.47
C SER A 583 -20.64 28.44 42.68
N ALA A 584 -21.45 27.83 43.54
CA ALA A 584 -21.45 26.38 43.74
C ALA A 584 -21.93 25.69 42.45
N TRP A 585 -20.97 25.11 41.72
CA TRP A 585 -21.27 24.33 40.51
C TRP A 585 -21.53 22.87 40.85
N ALA A 586 -22.61 22.30 40.31
CA ALA A 586 -23.02 20.93 40.59
C ALA A 586 -22.02 19.87 40.09
N THR A 587 -21.25 20.18 39.04
CA THR A 587 -20.22 19.30 38.46
C THR A 587 -18.84 19.91 38.67
N LEU A 588 -17.88 19.08 39.10
CA LEU A 588 -16.48 19.42 39.35
C LEU A 588 -16.31 20.75 40.13
N PRO A 589 -16.96 20.96 41.30
CA PRO A 589 -16.85 22.24 42.02
C PRO A 589 -15.40 22.56 42.39
N LEU A 590 -15.04 23.85 42.39
CA LEU A 590 -13.81 24.29 43.03
C LEU A 590 -13.86 23.90 44.52
N GLN A 591 -12.73 23.47 45.04
CA GLN A 591 -12.57 23.03 46.41
C GLN A 591 -12.30 24.22 47.31
N TYR A 592 -12.80 24.16 48.54
CA TYR A 592 -12.45 25.12 49.58
C TYR A 592 -11.06 24.83 50.12
N ASN A 593 -10.38 25.88 50.59
CA ASN A 593 -9.02 25.84 51.11
C ASN A 593 -7.99 25.28 50.12
N THR A 594 -8.17 25.57 48.82
CA THR A 594 -7.32 25.09 47.75
C THR A 594 -6.77 26.26 46.95
N SER A 595 -5.49 26.20 46.62
CA SER A 595 -4.84 27.16 45.73
C SER A 595 -4.91 26.68 44.29
N TYR A 596 -5.40 27.54 43.41
CA TYR A 596 -5.50 27.26 41.98
C TYR A 596 -4.58 28.19 41.21
N SER A 597 -3.82 27.65 40.26
CA SER A 597 -3.26 28.43 39.15
C SER A 597 -4.39 28.71 38.16
N VAL A 598 -4.64 29.99 37.87
CA VAL A 598 -5.75 30.42 37.02
C VAL A 598 -5.22 31.17 35.81
N ARG A 599 -5.57 30.71 34.61
CA ARG A 599 -5.27 31.42 33.35
C ARG A 599 -6.54 31.66 32.56
N VAL A 600 -6.52 32.70 31.72
CA VAL A 600 -7.68 33.16 30.96
C VAL A 600 -7.31 33.33 29.50
N ARG A 601 -8.27 33.09 28.62
CA ARG A 601 -8.19 33.40 27.18
C ARG A 601 -9.53 33.92 26.68
N VAL A 602 -9.52 34.58 25.52
CA VAL A 602 -10.73 35.14 24.91
C VAL A 602 -11.06 34.48 23.59
N SER A 603 -12.32 34.64 23.19
CA SER A 603 -12.86 34.26 21.89
C SER A 603 -13.71 35.41 21.35
N TYR A 604 -13.59 35.63 20.04
CA TYR A 604 -14.37 36.62 19.29
C TYR A 604 -15.59 36.00 18.57
N ASP A 605 -15.77 34.68 18.66
CA ASP A 605 -16.76 33.91 17.90
C ASP A 605 -17.59 32.95 18.77
N GLY A 606 -17.78 33.28 20.04
CA GLY A 606 -18.64 32.51 20.95
C GLY A 606 -18.02 31.22 21.48
N GLY A 607 -16.70 31.06 21.33
CA GLY A 607 -15.92 29.94 21.85
C GLY A 607 -15.58 28.86 20.82
N ALA A 608 -15.81 29.11 19.52
CA ALA A 608 -15.39 28.20 18.45
C ALA A 608 -13.87 28.26 18.26
N ASN A 609 -13.29 29.46 18.30
CA ASN A 609 -11.85 29.69 18.29
C ASN A 609 -11.43 30.51 19.50
N TRP A 610 -10.23 30.22 20.02
CA TRP A 610 -9.71 30.84 21.22
C TRP A 610 -8.33 31.43 20.97
N CYS A 611 -8.12 32.64 21.49
CA CYS A 611 -6.79 33.22 21.61
C CYS A 611 -5.88 32.34 22.47
N PRO A 612 -4.54 32.50 22.34
CA PRO A 612 -3.60 31.88 23.26
C PRO A 612 -3.94 32.24 24.72
N TRP A 613 -3.61 31.33 25.63
CA TRP A 613 -3.73 31.59 27.07
C TRP A 613 -2.79 32.72 27.47
N GLY A 614 -3.28 33.69 28.24
CA GLY A 614 -2.40 34.65 28.90
C GLY A 614 -1.76 34.08 30.15
N ALA A 615 -1.00 34.93 30.85
CA ALA A 615 -0.25 34.48 32.01
C ALA A 615 -1.18 33.94 33.12
N ALA A 616 -0.73 32.86 33.75
CA ALA A 616 -1.43 32.28 34.88
C ALA A 616 -1.14 33.07 36.16
N CYS A 617 -2.14 33.16 37.03
CA CYS A 617 -1.98 33.72 38.36
C CYS A 617 -2.73 32.90 39.41
N THR A 618 -2.18 32.84 40.62
CA THR A 618 -2.73 32.03 41.70
C THR A 618 -3.90 32.71 42.42
N ILE A 619 -4.90 31.95 42.82
CA ILE A 619 -5.88 32.34 43.84
C ILE A 619 -5.95 31.27 44.92
N THR A 620 -6.40 31.62 46.12
CA THR A 620 -6.68 30.64 47.20
C THR A 620 -8.11 30.78 47.70
N THR A 621 -8.87 29.69 47.63
CA THR A 621 -10.28 29.66 48.08
C THR A 621 -10.39 29.67 49.60
N ALA A 622 -11.47 30.22 50.11
CA ALA A 622 -11.75 30.29 51.55
C ALA A 622 -11.89 28.88 52.17
N PRO A 623 -11.73 28.73 53.49
CA PRO A 623 -12.07 27.50 54.20
C PRO A 623 -13.57 27.14 54.07
N LEU A 624 -13.88 25.85 54.23
CA LEU A 624 -15.26 25.36 54.26
C LEU A 624 -16.07 26.07 55.35
N PRO A 625 -17.23 26.68 55.03
CA PRO A 625 -18.12 27.25 56.04
C PRO A 625 -18.59 26.17 57.04
N PRO A 626 -18.71 26.48 58.34
CA PRO A 626 -19.20 25.53 59.33
C PRO A 626 -20.61 25.02 58.99
N GLY A 627 -20.76 23.70 58.87
CA GLY A 627 -22.06 23.04 58.63
C GLY A 627 -22.38 22.68 57.17
N GLN A 628 -21.46 22.90 56.22
CA GLN A 628 -21.58 22.39 54.84
C GLN A 628 -20.55 21.29 54.56
N GLY A 629 -21.01 20.17 53.98
CA GLY A 629 -20.13 19.10 53.49
C GLY A 629 -19.93 19.21 51.99
N GLN A 630 -18.68 19.14 51.52
CA GLN A 630 -18.37 18.91 50.10
C GLN A 630 -18.20 17.41 49.85
N GLY A 631 -19.10 16.79 49.09
CA GLY A 631 -19.00 15.38 48.71
C GLY A 631 -17.90 15.17 47.66
N ARG A 632 -16.87 14.39 48.00
CA ARG A 632 -15.95 13.75 47.04
C ARG A 632 -16.65 12.54 46.43
N GLY A 633 -16.79 12.49 45.11
CA GLY A 633 -17.05 11.22 44.43
C GLY A 633 -15.79 10.36 44.46
N LEU A 634 -15.75 9.38 45.40
CA LEU A 634 -14.90 8.16 45.48
C LEU A 634 -13.37 8.38 45.54
N GLN A 635 -12.52 7.84 46.42
CA GLN A 635 -12.55 7.00 47.63
C GLN A 635 -11.24 7.38 48.36
N ALA A 636 -11.26 7.66 49.67
CA ALA A 636 -10.04 7.89 50.46
C ALA A 636 -10.03 6.89 51.62
N LEU A 637 -8.97 6.09 51.71
CA LEU A 637 -8.65 5.25 52.88
C LEU A 637 -8.02 6.12 53.99
N PRO A 638 -8.09 5.69 55.26
CA PRO A 638 -8.00 6.57 56.42
C PRO A 638 -6.59 7.06 56.74
N ALA A 639 -6.55 8.17 57.48
CA ALA A 639 -5.40 8.97 57.84
C ALA A 639 -4.42 8.27 58.80
N ASP A 640 -3.14 8.31 58.44
CA ASP A 640 -1.99 8.33 59.35
C ASP A 640 -0.86 9.09 58.63
N GLU A 641 -0.56 10.33 59.08
CA GLU A 641 0.45 11.30 58.58
C GLU A 641 0.43 11.62 57.05
N PRO A 642 0.66 12.87 56.59
CA PRO A 642 0.50 13.19 55.18
C PRO A 642 1.63 12.56 54.37
N ALA A 643 1.33 11.39 53.83
CA ALA A 643 2.20 10.71 52.91
C ALA A 643 2.40 11.61 51.66
N THR A 644 3.58 12.21 51.52
CA THR A 644 3.91 13.15 50.46
C THR A 644 4.06 12.39 49.15
N PHE A 645 3.47 12.92 48.07
CA PHE A 645 3.83 12.60 46.70
C PHE A 645 4.19 13.94 46.05
N GLN A 646 5.37 14.05 45.44
CA GLN A 646 5.91 15.30 44.93
C GLN A 646 6.70 15.07 43.65
N LEU A 647 6.63 16.04 42.73
CA LEU A 647 7.31 16.05 41.43
C LEU A 647 8.07 17.37 41.25
N TRP A 648 9.37 17.33 40.90
CA TRP A 648 10.12 18.55 40.56
C TRP A 648 11.30 18.29 39.60
N PRO A 649 11.66 19.22 38.70
CA PRO A 649 10.96 20.46 38.42
C PRO A 649 9.65 20.20 37.65
N ASN A 650 8.61 20.95 38.02
CA ASN A 650 7.28 20.93 37.40
C ASN A 650 6.75 22.38 37.39
N PRO A 651 6.75 23.09 36.24
CA PRO A 651 6.96 22.59 34.88
C PRO A 651 8.37 22.05 34.60
N ASN A 652 8.44 21.05 33.72
CA ASN A 652 9.64 20.34 33.28
C ASN A 652 9.99 20.70 31.83
N ARG A 653 11.27 20.62 31.43
CA ARG A 653 11.73 20.91 30.06
C ARG A 653 11.81 19.68 29.14
N GLY A 654 11.22 18.55 29.54
CA GLY A 654 11.23 17.31 28.76
C GLY A 654 12.43 16.40 29.04
N ASP A 655 13.23 16.71 30.05
CA ASP A 655 14.45 15.97 30.40
C ASP A 655 14.18 14.95 31.53
N ARG A 656 14.28 15.39 32.79
CA ARG A 656 14.21 14.54 33.97
C ARG A 656 13.29 15.14 35.02
N VAL A 657 12.46 14.31 35.64
CA VAL A 657 11.62 14.70 36.77
C VAL A 657 11.99 13.89 38.01
N ASN A 658 12.26 14.58 39.12
CA ASN A 658 12.45 13.95 40.42
C ASN A 658 11.08 13.62 41.00
N VAL A 659 10.95 12.40 41.50
CA VAL A 659 9.76 11.85 42.11
C VAL A 659 10.11 11.50 43.55
N LEU A 660 9.36 12.06 44.50
CA LEU A 660 9.40 11.66 45.90
C LEU A 660 8.00 11.20 46.30
N ALA A 661 7.90 9.98 46.79
CA ALA A 661 6.73 9.47 47.47
C ALA A 661 7.15 8.86 48.81
N ASP A 662 6.50 9.23 49.90
CA ASP A 662 6.68 8.59 51.20
C ASP A 662 5.35 7.94 51.69
N GLY A 663 5.41 7.26 52.83
CA GLY A 663 4.25 6.60 53.44
C GLY A 663 3.63 5.51 52.56
N LEU A 664 4.45 4.78 51.81
CA LEU A 664 4.05 3.59 51.05
C LEU A 664 4.10 2.34 51.96
N PRO A 665 3.30 1.30 51.70
CA PRO A 665 3.34 0.06 52.49
C PRO A 665 4.76 -0.55 52.51
N LEU A 666 5.28 -0.86 53.70
CA LEU A 666 6.65 -1.37 53.89
C LEU A 666 6.90 -2.75 53.23
N GLU A 667 5.84 -3.50 52.91
CA GLU A 667 5.93 -4.83 52.30
C GLU A 667 5.97 -4.80 50.75
N ALA A 668 5.85 -3.63 50.11
CA ALA A 668 5.63 -3.53 48.67
C ALA A 668 6.80 -4.03 47.80
N GLY A 669 8.05 -3.92 48.26
CA GLY A 669 9.27 -4.35 47.53
C GLY A 669 9.60 -3.54 46.26
N SER A 670 8.60 -3.21 45.44
CA SER A 670 8.66 -2.29 44.30
C SER A 670 7.31 -1.60 44.08
N ALA A 671 7.34 -0.46 43.38
CA ALA A 671 6.16 0.26 42.92
C ALA A 671 6.26 0.45 41.40
N GLU A 672 5.13 0.45 40.70
CA GLU A 672 5.07 0.87 39.31
C GLU A 672 4.94 2.40 39.24
N LEU A 673 5.91 3.06 38.62
CA LEU A 673 5.86 4.48 38.29
C LEU A 673 5.56 4.62 36.79
N ALA A 674 4.39 5.17 36.46
CA ALA A 674 3.92 5.35 35.10
C ALA A 674 3.69 6.83 34.76
N LEU A 675 4.13 7.26 33.58
CA LEU A 675 3.76 8.51 32.95
C LEU A 675 2.65 8.23 31.94
N VAL A 676 1.52 8.92 32.07
CA VAL A 676 0.31 8.70 31.26
C VAL A 676 -0.06 9.99 30.54
N ASP A 677 -0.36 9.92 29.25
CA ASP A 677 -0.84 11.07 28.47
C ASP A 677 -2.31 11.40 28.77
N LEU A 678 -2.82 12.50 28.20
CA LEU A 678 -4.22 12.91 28.35
C LEU A 678 -5.24 11.92 27.78
N ALA A 679 -4.82 11.01 26.89
CA ALA A 679 -5.67 9.96 26.32
C ALA A 679 -5.66 8.68 27.19
N GLY A 680 -4.96 8.69 28.34
CA GLY A 680 -4.84 7.54 29.22
C GLY A 680 -3.79 6.51 28.75
N ARG A 681 -2.99 6.83 27.73
CA ARG A 681 -1.93 5.93 27.24
C ARG A 681 -0.67 6.09 28.08
N ILE A 682 -0.08 4.95 28.43
CA ILE A 682 1.19 4.89 29.16
C ILE A 682 2.33 5.29 28.22
N VAL A 683 2.98 6.41 28.51
CA VAL A 683 4.13 6.95 27.78
C VAL A 683 5.42 6.31 28.27
N ILE A 684 5.55 6.16 29.59
CA ILE A 684 6.66 5.49 30.26
C ILE A 684 6.06 4.70 31.43
N ALA A 685 6.51 3.47 31.67
CA ALA A 685 6.24 2.74 32.90
C ALA A 685 7.51 2.04 33.34
N GLN A 686 7.84 2.15 34.63
CA GLN A 686 9.02 1.54 35.21
C GLN A 686 8.74 1.04 36.62
N GLN A 687 9.28 -0.12 36.96
CA GLN A 687 9.33 -0.60 38.34
C GLN A 687 10.43 0.13 39.11
N VAL A 688 10.07 0.78 40.21
CA VAL A 688 10.99 1.51 41.09
C VAL A 688 11.04 0.83 42.46
N PRO A 689 12.22 0.73 43.08
CA PRO A 689 12.35 0.14 44.41
C PRO A 689 11.66 1.03 45.45
N VAL A 690 10.96 0.38 46.40
CA VAL A 690 10.42 1.04 47.59
C VAL A 690 11.36 0.71 48.75
N THR A 691 12.07 1.70 49.27
CA THR A 691 13.02 1.53 50.39
C THR A 691 12.45 2.24 51.61
N ASP A 692 12.23 1.50 52.71
CA ASP A 692 11.69 2.03 53.96
C ASP A 692 10.39 2.84 53.77
N GLY A 693 9.50 2.36 52.89
CA GLY A 693 8.21 3.00 52.60
C GLY A 693 8.31 4.29 51.77
N THR A 694 9.48 4.53 51.16
CA THR A 694 9.77 5.73 50.37
C THR A 694 10.26 5.35 48.97
N VAL A 695 9.82 6.11 47.97
CA VAL A 695 10.34 6.13 46.60
C VAL A 695 10.97 7.50 46.38
N GLN A 696 12.29 7.51 46.17
CA GLN A 696 13.02 8.67 45.69
C GLN A 696 13.68 8.29 44.37
N TYR A 697 13.13 8.79 43.26
CA TYR A 697 13.50 8.33 41.93
C TYR A 697 13.61 9.49 40.94
N VAL A 698 14.51 9.37 39.97
CA VAL A 698 14.62 10.32 38.86
C VAL A 698 14.07 9.65 37.62
N LEU A 699 12.88 10.08 37.19
CA LEU A 699 12.26 9.60 35.96
C LEU A 699 12.87 10.36 34.79
N ASP A 700 13.64 9.67 33.95
CA ASP A 700 14.19 10.18 32.72
C ASP A 700 13.14 10.08 31.61
N LEU A 701 12.75 11.22 31.04
CA LEU A 701 11.72 11.30 30.00
C LEU A 701 12.28 10.96 28.61
N GLN A 702 13.60 10.99 28.42
CA GLN A 702 14.32 10.58 27.20
C GLN A 702 13.77 11.20 25.90
N GLY A 703 13.19 12.41 25.95
CA GLY A 703 12.53 13.03 24.80
C GLY A 703 11.24 12.32 24.33
N ARG A 704 10.75 11.33 25.07
CA ARG A 704 9.49 10.60 24.77
C ARG A 704 8.25 11.39 25.16
N ALA A 705 8.40 12.38 26.03
CA ALA A 705 7.33 13.29 26.41
C ALA A 705 7.44 14.59 25.59
N VAL A 706 6.58 14.75 24.59
CA VAL A 706 6.41 16.02 23.86
C VAL A 706 5.85 17.11 24.78
N PRO A 707 6.04 18.41 24.50
CA PRO A 707 5.40 19.49 25.25
C PRO A 707 3.90 19.24 25.40
N GLY A 708 3.44 19.17 26.64
CA GLY A 708 2.12 18.63 26.92
C GLY A 708 1.88 18.33 28.40
N LEU A 709 0.65 17.90 28.67
CA LEU A 709 0.21 17.54 30.01
C LEU A 709 0.24 16.02 30.18
N TYR A 710 0.83 15.58 31.28
CA TYR A 710 0.92 14.18 31.64
C TYR A 710 0.48 13.96 33.08
N THR A 711 0.12 12.73 33.40
CA THR A 711 -0.15 12.27 34.76
C THR A 711 0.90 11.24 35.15
N VAL A 712 1.64 11.51 36.22
CA VAL A 712 2.55 10.57 36.84
C VAL A 712 1.76 9.80 37.88
N VAL A 713 1.62 8.50 37.66
CA VAL A 713 0.91 7.55 38.52
C VAL A 713 1.95 6.66 39.21
N LEU A 714 1.83 6.51 40.52
CA LEU A 714 2.61 5.58 41.32
C LEU A 714 1.66 4.52 41.90
N ARG A 715 1.89 3.24 41.58
CA ARG A 715 1.07 2.11 42.02
C ARG A 715 1.90 1.13 42.84
N THR A 716 1.39 0.76 44.01
CA THR A 716 1.78 -0.44 44.76
C THR A 716 0.64 -1.46 44.69
N GLN A 717 0.81 -2.64 45.29
CA GLN A 717 -0.26 -3.65 45.33
C GLN A 717 -1.55 -3.14 46.01
N ASP A 718 -1.42 -2.22 46.97
CA ASP A 718 -2.53 -1.75 47.82
C ASP A 718 -2.84 -0.25 47.70
N SER A 719 -2.06 0.52 46.93
CA SER A 719 -2.25 1.97 46.82
C SER A 719 -1.90 2.51 45.44
N GLU A 720 -2.71 3.46 44.95
CA GLU A 720 -2.42 4.25 43.75
C GLU A 720 -2.41 5.73 44.11
N ARG A 721 -1.40 6.45 43.64
CA ARG A 721 -1.28 7.91 43.77
C ARG A 721 -1.00 8.53 42.40
N ALA A 722 -1.56 9.70 42.13
CA ALA A 722 -1.36 10.38 40.86
C ALA A 722 -1.11 11.87 41.06
N LEU A 723 -0.15 12.41 40.32
CA LEU A 723 0.16 13.83 40.24
C LEU A 723 0.38 14.25 38.80
N ARG A 724 0.14 15.51 38.52
CA ARG A 724 0.22 16.05 37.17
C ARG A 724 1.62 16.59 36.87
N LEU A 725 2.15 16.27 35.69
CA LEU A 725 3.42 16.75 35.17
C LEU A 725 3.18 17.61 33.93
N VAL A 726 3.68 18.84 33.94
CA VAL A 726 3.67 19.74 32.78
C VAL A 726 5.05 19.67 32.12
N VAL A 727 5.09 19.34 30.83
CA VAL A 727 6.30 19.40 30.01
C VAL A 727 6.19 20.59 29.05
N GLN A 728 7.16 21.50 29.08
CA GLN A 728 7.23 22.72 28.27
C GLN A 728 8.29 22.64 27.19
#